data_AF-A0AAQ5XAM3-F1
#
_entry.id   AF-A0AAQ5XAM3-F1
#
_cell.length_a   1.000
_cell.length_b   1.000
_cell.length_c   1.000
_cell.angle_alpha   90.00
_cell.angle_beta   90.00
_cell.angle_gamma   90.00
#
_symmetry.space_group_name_H-M   'P 1'
#
loop_
_entity.id
_entity.type
_entity.pdbx_description
1 polymer ?
#
loop_
_entity_poly.entity_id
_entity_poly.type
_entity_poly.pdbx_seq_one_letter_code
_entity_poly.pdbx_strand_id
1 'polypeptide(L)'
;MVSHKEFEAAGKEPGLQVWRIENLDLKPVPKALHGSFYTGDAYLLLLTTAAPSHNIHMWLGDECSQDESGAAAIFATQLDDFLGGGPVQFREVQNCESTTFLGYFKSGIKYQDIYQWCGSECNRFERLKASEVAIDIRDNERNGRAKLQMVEEGEEPAKLTEVLGPKTAIAPSTPDDDKVDTGNKKKGVLYMISDASGSMKVTSVAPSSPFKQAMLSPEECYILDNGVDRNIFVWKGPKANVSERKAAMSAGQQFIKDKGYSNKTQIQVLPAGGETTLFKQFFSDWRDKDETTGPRKAYTIGRIAKVEQVPFDASSLHSNKAMAAQHGMVDDGKGKVQIWRVENGDNVPVDPSSYGQFFGGDCYLILYSYRQGSREQHIIYTWWVKQEVHSRKARRSEITPDELAVRVTQGQEPPHLMSLFQGKPMIIHSGGTSRKGGQSKAGGTRLFHIRQSSCRATRAVEVEPTASNLNTNDVFVLKSPKALYVWRGVGASDEEMTAAKHVVGFLGGTVTQVSEGKEPADFWSALGGKKDYQTSKSLQNTVQQPRLFGCSNKTGRLIVEEVPGDFTQSDLATDDVMILDTWDQLFLWVGKDANAEERNGAPKIAKDYVDSDPSGRKGLPITTIKQGAEPPTFTGWFQAWDPKMWDTDPLERIRARF
;
A
#
# COMPACT_ATOMS: atom_id res chain seq x y z
N MET A 1 -14.03 -47.30 8.78
CA MET A 1 -14.74 -46.35 7.91
C MET A 1 -14.50 -44.97 8.49
N VAL A 2 -13.77 -44.10 7.79
CA VAL A 2 -13.49 -42.74 8.27
C VAL A 2 -14.78 -41.93 8.08
N SER A 3 -15.52 -41.68 9.16
CA SER A 3 -16.76 -40.92 9.09
C SER A 3 -16.47 -39.44 9.32
N HIS A 4 -16.37 -38.68 8.22
CA HIS A 4 -16.43 -37.23 8.29
C HIS A 4 -17.88 -36.81 8.48
N LYS A 5 -18.16 -35.84 9.36
CA LYS A 5 -19.54 -35.41 9.67
C LYS A 5 -20.34 -35.03 8.42
N GLU A 6 -19.69 -34.38 7.46
CA GLU A 6 -20.32 -33.96 6.20
C GLU A 6 -20.72 -35.14 5.29
N PHE A 7 -20.09 -36.31 5.44
CA PHE A 7 -20.42 -37.49 4.62
C PHE A 7 -21.76 -38.10 5.01
N GLU A 8 -22.16 -38.00 6.28
CA GLU A 8 -23.46 -38.50 6.73
C GLU A 8 -24.63 -37.85 5.99
N ALA A 9 -24.46 -36.65 5.43
CA ALA A 9 -25.46 -35.94 4.64
C ALA A 9 -25.20 -36.01 3.12
N ALA A 10 -24.10 -36.61 2.68
CA ALA A 10 -23.68 -36.62 1.29
C ALA A 10 -24.51 -37.62 0.46
N GLY A 11 -25.03 -37.17 -0.68
CA GLY A 11 -25.64 -38.02 -1.70
C GLY A 11 -26.95 -38.71 -1.33
N LYS A 12 -27.65 -38.22 -0.29
CA LYS A 12 -28.95 -38.74 0.17
C LYS A 12 -30.14 -38.30 -0.68
N GLU A 13 -30.05 -37.13 -1.33
CA GLU A 13 -31.09 -36.58 -2.18
C GLU A 13 -30.49 -36.10 -3.51
N PRO A 14 -31.24 -36.18 -4.63
CA PRO A 14 -30.78 -35.62 -5.89
C PRO A 14 -30.48 -34.12 -5.79
N GLY A 15 -29.31 -33.70 -6.28
CA GLY A 15 -28.88 -32.31 -6.24
C GLY A 15 -27.37 -32.15 -6.19
N LEU A 16 -26.93 -30.89 -6.18
CA LEU A 16 -25.53 -30.51 -6.05
C LEU A 16 -25.23 -30.10 -4.60
N GLN A 17 -24.19 -30.72 -4.04
CA GLN A 17 -23.57 -30.32 -2.78
C GLN A 17 -22.15 -29.81 -3.08
N VAL A 18 -21.77 -28.70 -2.46
CA VAL A 18 -20.48 -28.05 -2.67
C VAL A 18 -19.87 -27.78 -1.30
N TRP A 19 -18.65 -28.23 -1.10
CA TRP A 19 -17.83 -27.95 0.08
C TRP A 19 -16.56 -27.24 -0.33
N ARG A 20 -16.15 -26.27 0.48
CA ARG A 20 -14.86 -25.61 0.41
C ARG A 20 -13.90 -26.30 1.36
N ILE A 21 -12.65 -26.50 0.94
CA ILE A 21 -11.60 -26.97 1.83
C ILE A 21 -11.10 -25.75 2.62
N GLU A 22 -11.37 -25.73 3.93
CA GLU A 22 -10.90 -24.68 4.83
C GLU A 22 -10.18 -25.31 6.02
N ASN A 23 -8.92 -24.95 6.25
CA ASN A 23 -8.08 -25.51 7.32
C ASN A 23 -8.05 -27.06 7.30
N LEU A 24 -7.95 -27.65 6.10
CA LEU A 24 -7.93 -29.10 5.86
C LEU A 24 -9.22 -29.82 6.30
N ASP A 25 -10.36 -29.11 6.31
CA ASP A 25 -11.69 -29.63 6.67
C ASP A 25 -12.73 -29.24 5.60
N LEU A 26 -13.84 -30.00 5.48
CA LEU A 26 -14.94 -29.73 4.56
C LEU A 26 -15.94 -28.75 5.17
N LYS A 27 -16.11 -27.58 4.53
CA LYS A 27 -17.11 -26.58 4.91
C LYS A 27 -18.19 -26.42 3.84
N PRO A 28 -19.47 -26.67 4.15
CA PRO A 28 -20.53 -26.59 3.16
C PRO A 28 -20.70 -25.16 2.64
N VAL A 29 -20.73 -25.01 1.33
CA VAL A 29 -20.94 -23.72 0.65
C VAL A 29 -22.45 -23.48 0.55
N PRO A 30 -22.96 -22.30 0.97
CA PRO A 30 -24.36 -21.94 0.82
C PRO A 30 -24.85 -22.07 -0.62
N LYS A 31 -26.05 -22.63 -0.83
CA LYS A 31 -26.64 -22.84 -2.18
C LYS A 31 -26.66 -21.58 -3.05
N ALA A 32 -26.82 -20.40 -2.45
CA ALA A 32 -26.81 -19.12 -3.16
C ALA A 32 -25.44 -18.75 -3.76
N LEU A 33 -24.36 -19.37 -3.30
CA LEU A 33 -22.99 -19.13 -3.74
C LEU A 33 -22.45 -20.29 -4.61
N HIS A 34 -23.28 -21.29 -4.93
CA HIS A 34 -22.89 -22.36 -5.84
C HIS A 34 -22.55 -21.77 -7.21
N GLY A 35 -21.36 -22.09 -7.71
CA GLY A 35 -20.81 -21.51 -8.94
C GLY A 35 -19.88 -20.31 -8.70
N SER A 36 -19.71 -19.85 -7.46
CA SER A 36 -18.68 -18.87 -7.11
C SER A 36 -17.49 -19.59 -6.46
N PHE A 37 -16.32 -19.49 -7.08
CA PHE A 37 -15.10 -20.14 -6.61
C PHE A 37 -14.00 -19.09 -6.35
N TYR A 38 -13.24 -19.27 -5.29
CA TYR A 38 -12.04 -18.46 -5.03
C TYR A 38 -10.83 -19.11 -5.69
N THR A 39 -10.04 -18.32 -6.40
CA THR A 39 -8.82 -18.76 -7.12
C THR A 39 -7.79 -19.40 -6.19
N GLY A 40 -7.72 -18.98 -4.92
CA GLY A 40 -6.78 -19.50 -3.93
C GLY A 40 -7.23 -20.75 -3.18
N ASP A 41 -8.31 -21.43 -3.58
CA ASP A 41 -8.92 -22.52 -2.80
C ASP A 41 -9.09 -23.82 -3.58
N ALA A 42 -9.31 -24.90 -2.84
CA ALA A 42 -9.83 -26.16 -3.37
C ALA A 42 -11.28 -26.40 -2.88
N TYR A 43 -12.08 -27.05 -3.71
CA TYR A 43 -13.47 -27.41 -3.42
C TYR A 43 -13.71 -28.87 -3.75
N LEU A 44 -14.62 -29.48 -2.98
CA LEU A 44 -15.19 -30.79 -3.27
C LEU A 44 -16.66 -30.62 -3.63
N LEU A 45 -17.09 -31.18 -4.74
CA LEU A 45 -18.48 -31.15 -5.17
C LEU A 45 -18.99 -32.57 -5.34
N LEU A 46 -20.24 -32.78 -4.95
CA LEU A 46 -20.96 -34.02 -5.19
C LEU A 46 -22.26 -33.69 -5.93
N LEU A 47 -22.41 -34.20 -7.15
CA LEU A 47 -23.69 -34.25 -7.82
C LEU A 47 -24.32 -35.62 -7.60
N THR A 48 -25.57 -35.65 -7.14
CA THR A 48 -26.40 -36.86 -7.08
C THR A 48 -27.56 -36.74 -8.05
N THR A 49 -27.70 -37.72 -8.95
CA THR A 49 -28.76 -37.76 -9.96
C THR A 49 -30.04 -38.44 -9.44
N ALA A 50 -31.15 -38.29 -10.16
CA ALA A 50 -32.45 -38.86 -9.79
C ALA A 50 -32.50 -40.40 -9.85
N ALA A 51 -31.78 -41.02 -10.80
CA ALA A 51 -31.36 -42.41 -10.68
C ALA A 51 -30.03 -42.36 -9.93
N PRO A 52 -29.92 -42.86 -8.68
CA PRO A 52 -28.85 -42.47 -7.75
C PRO A 52 -27.46 -42.87 -8.27
N SER A 53 -26.85 -41.95 -9.01
CA SER A 53 -25.48 -41.99 -9.48
C SER A 53 -24.80 -40.72 -9.01
N HIS A 54 -23.51 -40.82 -8.73
CA HIS A 54 -22.76 -39.80 -8.01
C HIS A 54 -21.57 -39.36 -8.86
N ASN A 55 -21.39 -38.04 -9.01
CA ASN A 55 -20.18 -37.47 -9.59
C ASN A 55 -19.46 -36.65 -8.51
N ILE A 56 -18.22 -37.00 -8.20
CA ILE A 56 -17.37 -36.25 -7.28
C ILE A 56 -16.43 -35.39 -8.11
N HIS A 57 -16.41 -34.08 -7.88
CA HIS A 57 -15.47 -33.17 -8.52
C HIS A 57 -14.57 -32.53 -7.47
N MET A 58 -13.27 -32.61 -7.69
CA MET A 58 -12.28 -31.81 -6.98
C MET A 58 -11.96 -30.61 -7.85
N TRP A 59 -12.46 -29.44 -7.48
CA TRP A 59 -12.09 -28.21 -8.17
C TRP A 59 -10.89 -27.57 -7.48
N LEU A 60 -9.86 -27.26 -8.27
CA LEU A 60 -8.59 -26.72 -7.82
C LEU A 60 -8.40 -25.34 -8.45
N GLY A 61 -8.38 -24.32 -7.60
CA GLY A 61 -8.04 -22.97 -8.02
C GLY A 61 -6.59 -22.86 -8.45
N ASP A 62 -6.30 -21.94 -9.36
CA ASP A 62 -4.95 -21.75 -9.91
C ASP A 62 -3.91 -21.42 -8.82
N GLU A 63 -4.34 -20.79 -7.72
CA GLU A 63 -3.48 -20.37 -6.61
C GLU A 63 -3.73 -21.21 -5.33
N CYS A 64 -4.43 -22.36 -5.43
CA CYS A 64 -4.70 -23.18 -4.26
C CYS A 64 -3.42 -23.84 -3.71
N SER A 65 -3.30 -23.92 -2.37
CA SER A 65 -2.11 -24.49 -1.76
C SER A 65 -1.97 -26.00 -2.02
N GLN A 66 -0.73 -26.51 -1.97
CA GLN A 66 -0.48 -27.95 -2.13
C GLN A 66 -1.18 -28.78 -1.04
N ASP A 67 -1.29 -28.23 0.17
CA ASP A 67 -1.97 -28.90 1.29
C ASP A 67 -3.49 -28.96 1.07
N GLU A 68 -4.11 -27.88 0.58
CA GLU A 68 -5.55 -27.83 0.30
C GLU A 68 -5.94 -28.69 -0.91
N SER A 69 -5.14 -28.70 -1.97
CA SER A 69 -5.34 -29.59 -3.11
C SER A 69 -5.12 -31.06 -2.74
N GLY A 70 -4.11 -31.35 -1.90
CA GLY A 70 -3.91 -32.67 -1.30
C GLY A 70 -5.10 -33.10 -0.43
N ALA A 71 -5.63 -32.21 0.40
CA ALA A 71 -6.81 -32.46 1.21
C ALA A 71 -8.06 -32.71 0.35
N ALA A 72 -8.26 -31.96 -0.74
CA ALA A 72 -9.36 -32.21 -1.68
C ALA A 72 -9.29 -33.63 -2.28
N ALA A 73 -8.08 -34.08 -2.66
CA ALA A 73 -7.86 -35.44 -3.16
C ALA A 73 -8.14 -36.52 -2.10
N ILE A 74 -7.70 -36.29 -0.86
CA ILE A 74 -7.97 -37.19 0.27
C ILE A 74 -9.48 -37.28 0.52
N PHE A 75 -10.18 -36.14 0.60
CA PHE A 75 -11.62 -36.13 0.84
C PHE A 75 -12.43 -36.71 -0.30
N ALA A 76 -12.04 -36.51 -1.56
CA ALA A 76 -12.69 -37.15 -2.70
C ALA A 76 -12.59 -38.68 -2.61
N THR A 77 -11.40 -39.20 -2.29
CA THR A 77 -11.18 -40.65 -2.11
C THR A 77 -12.00 -41.20 -0.95
N GLN A 78 -12.02 -40.50 0.20
CA GLN A 78 -12.78 -40.96 1.36
C GLN A 78 -14.30 -40.88 1.12
N LEU A 79 -14.77 -39.88 0.38
CA LEU A 79 -16.18 -39.74 0.01
C LEU A 79 -16.60 -40.84 -0.98
N ASP A 80 -15.73 -41.19 -1.92
CA ASP A 80 -15.94 -42.31 -2.84
C ASP A 80 -16.08 -43.64 -2.09
N ASP A 81 -15.14 -43.94 -1.18
CA ASP A 81 -15.20 -45.12 -0.31
C ASP A 81 -16.49 -45.14 0.53
N PHE A 82 -16.90 -43.99 1.06
CA PHE A 82 -18.13 -43.86 1.85
C PHE A 82 -19.38 -44.14 1.03
N LEU A 83 -19.39 -43.75 -0.25
CA LEU A 83 -20.47 -44.01 -1.20
C LEU A 83 -20.35 -45.39 -1.89
N GLY A 84 -19.43 -46.25 -1.43
CA GLY A 84 -19.28 -47.63 -1.89
C GLY A 84 -18.46 -47.78 -3.17
N GLY A 85 -17.64 -46.79 -3.55
CA GLY A 85 -16.78 -46.81 -4.73
C GLY A 85 -17.52 -46.75 -6.07
N GLY A 86 -18.81 -46.40 -6.05
CA GLY A 86 -19.65 -46.19 -7.23
C GLY A 86 -19.54 -44.80 -7.90
N PRO A 87 -19.20 -43.70 -7.19
CA PRO A 87 -19.06 -42.39 -7.83
C PRO A 87 -18.02 -42.29 -8.95
N VAL A 88 -18.30 -41.45 -9.95
CA VAL A 88 -17.31 -41.04 -10.96
C VAL A 88 -16.55 -39.82 -10.44
N GLN A 89 -15.22 -39.91 -10.36
CA GLN A 89 -14.39 -38.83 -9.85
C GLN A 89 -13.80 -37.98 -10.99
N PHE A 90 -13.81 -36.66 -10.80
CA PHE A 90 -13.31 -35.67 -11.73
C PHE A 90 -12.32 -34.75 -11.02
N ARG A 91 -11.23 -34.41 -11.71
CA ARG A 91 -10.30 -33.36 -11.30
C ARG A 91 -10.50 -32.16 -12.20
N GLU A 92 -11.01 -31.08 -11.62
CA GLU A 92 -11.33 -29.84 -12.32
C GLU A 92 -10.26 -28.81 -11.95
N VAL A 93 -9.61 -28.23 -12.95
CA VAL A 93 -8.64 -27.14 -12.74
C VAL A 93 -9.29 -25.87 -13.26
N GLN A 94 -9.11 -24.77 -12.53
CA GLN A 94 -9.61 -23.46 -12.93
C GLN A 94 -9.28 -23.14 -14.40
N ASN A 95 -10.25 -22.57 -15.11
CA ASN A 95 -10.23 -22.27 -16.55
C ASN A 95 -10.18 -23.49 -17.49
N CYS A 96 -10.09 -24.71 -16.97
CA CYS A 96 -10.00 -25.96 -17.75
C CYS A 96 -11.06 -26.98 -17.32
N GLU A 97 -12.19 -26.53 -16.78
CA GLU A 97 -13.22 -27.40 -16.22
C GLU A 97 -13.96 -28.20 -17.30
N SER A 98 -14.35 -29.42 -16.95
CA SER A 98 -15.09 -30.31 -17.83
C SER A 98 -16.46 -29.74 -18.20
N THR A 99 -16.96 -30.09 -19.39
CA THR A 99 -18.32 -29.72 -19.83
C THR A 99 -19.39 -30.26 -18.89
N THR A 100 -19.12 -31.41 -18.25
CA THR A 100 -19.95 -31.99 -17.20
C THR A 100 -20.05 -31.05 -15.99
N PHE A 101 -18.91 -30.60 -15.44
CA PHE A 101 -18.86 -29.68 -14.30
C PHE A 101 -19.51 -28.32 -14.61
N LEU A 102 -19.16 -27.72 -15.76
CA LEU A 102 -19.75 -26.46 -16.20
C LEU A 102 -21.26 -26.58 -16.41
N GLY A 103 -21.73 -27.76 -16.83
CA GLY A 103 -23.15 -28.07 -17.03
C GLY A 103 -24.02 -27.94 -15.78
N TYR A 104 -23.42 -27.96 -14.58
CA TYR A 104 -24.13 -27.81 -13.30
C TYR A 104 -24.51 -26.35 -13.01
N PHE A 105 -23.74 -25.40 -13.54
CA PHE A 105 -23.90 -23.98 -13.29
C PHE A 105 -24.45 -23.28 -14.54
N LYS A 106 -25.78 -23.33 -14.72
CA LYS A 106 -26.44 -22.76 -15.92
C LYS A 106 -26.19 -21.26 -16.11
N SER A 107 -25.89 -20.54 -15.04
CA SER A 107 -25.51 -19.12 -15.04
C SER A 107 -24.01 -18.87 -15.26
N GLY A 108 -23.24 -19.91 -15.56
CA GLY A 108 -21.78 -19.86 -15.58
C GLY A 108 -21.17 -19.94 -14.17
N ILE A 109 -19.85 -20.12 -14.13
CA ILE A 109 -19.04 -20.05 -12.92
C ILE A 109 -18.36 -18.68 -12.84
N LYS A 110 -18.16 -18.19 -11.60
CA LYS A 110 -17.54 -16.90 -11.31
C LYS A 110 -16.32 -17.12 -10.43
N TYR A 111 -15.18 -16.59 -10.87
CA TYR A 111 -13.99 -16.46 -10.03
C TYR A 111 -14.08 -15.12 -9.28
N GLN A 112 -13.84 -15.12 -7.97
CA GLN A 112 -13.94 -13.89 -7.19
C GLN A 112 -12.68 -13.01 -7.31
N ASP A 113 -12.82 -11.92 -8.07
CA ASP A 113 -11.84 -10.82 -8.23
C ASP A 113 -12.30 -9.56 -7.45
N ILE A 114 -11.37 -8.73 -6.98
CA ILE A 114 -11.62 -7.39 -6.43
C ILE A 114 -11.15 -6.35 -7.45
N TYR A 115 -12.06 -5.51 -7.94
CA TYR A 115 -11.73 -4.40 -8.84
C TYR A 115 -11.74 -3.07 -8.06
N GLN A 116 -10.60 -2.40 -7.98
CA GLN A 116 -10.50 -1.03 -7.49
C GLN A 116 -10.55 -0.09 -8.71
N TRP A 117 -11.67 0.58 -8.93
CA TRP A 117 -11.82 1.53 -10.04
C TRP A 117 -11.48 2.96 -9.58
N CYS A 118 -10.61 3.65 -10.31
CA CYS A 118 -10.18 5.02 -10.03
C CYS A 118 -10.57 5.95 -11.19
N GLY A 119 -11.37 6.97 -10.88
CA GLY A 119 -11.81 7.98 -11.86
C GLY A 119 -10.67 8.86 -12.36
N SER A 120 -10.86 9.52 -13.51
CA SER A 120 -9.80 10.35 -14.12
C SER A 120 -9.41 11.57 -13.27
N GLU A 121 -10.31 12.05 -12.41
CA GLU A 121 -10.08 13.17 -11.47
C GLU A 121 -9.60 12.69 -10.09
N CYS A 122 -9.48 11.38 -9.87
CA CYS A 122 -9.08 10.82 -8.59
C CYS A 122 -7.60 11.14 -8.29
N ASN A 123 -7.34 11.82 -7.18
CA ASN A 123 -5.99 12.23 -6.81
C ASN A 123 -5.16 11.06 -6.25
N ARG A 124 -3.83 11.25 -6.13
CA ARG A 124 -2.89 10.19 -5.72
C ARG A 124 -3.18 9.65 -4.31
N PHE A 125 -3.70 10.50 -3.44
CA PHE A 125 -3.99 10.14 -2.05
C PHE A 125 -5.28 9.29 -1.95
N GLU A 126 -6.34 9.68 -2.65
CA GLU A 126 -7.57 8.87 -2.77
C GLU A 126 -7.29 7.49 -3.36
N ARG A 127 -6.42 7.41 -4.38
CA ARG A 127 -5.96 6.13 -4.95
C ARG A 127 -5.26 5.27 -3.91
N LEU A 128 -4.42 5.86 -3.06
CA LEU A 128 -3.74 5.14 -1.97
C LEU A 128 -4.76 4.61 -0.94
N LYS A 129 -5.70 5.44 -0.49
CA LYS A 129 -6.75 5.04 0.45
C LYS A 129 -7.69 3.98 -0.12
N ALA A 130 -8.10 4.11 -1.38
CA ALA A 130 -8.86 3.08 -2.07
C ALA A 130 -8.09 1.74 -2.15
N SER A 131 -6.77 1.81 -2.31
CA SER A 131 -5.90 0.63 -2.30
C SER A 131 -5.83 -0.01 -0.92
N GLU A 132 -5.69 0.77 0.15
CA GLU A 132 -5.72 0.28 1.54
C GLU A 132 -7.01 -0.49 1.82
N VAL A 133 -8.17 0.06 1.43
CA VAL A 133 -9.47 -0.61 1.60
C VAL A 133 -9.53 -1.90 0.78
N ALA A 134 -9.09 -1.88 -0.48
CA ALA A 134 -9.17 -3.05 -1.34
C ALA A 134 -8.21 -4.17 -0.88
N ILE A 135 -7.06 -3.81 -0.30
CA ILE A 135 -6.13 -4.73 0.37
C ILE A 135 -6.73 -5.28 1.66
N ASP A 136 -7.38 -4.45 2.49
CA ASP A 136 -8.06 -4.90 3.71
C ASP A 136 -9.17 -5.92 3.41
N ILE A 137 -9.99 -5.64 2.39
CA ILE A 137 -10.99 -6.60 1.90
C ILE A 137 -10.30 -7.90 1.47
N ARG A 138 -9.23 -7.81 0.68
CA ARG A 138 -8.48 -9.00 0.23
C ARG A 138 -7.96 -9.80 1.42
N ASP A 139 -7.27 -9.17 2.35
CA ASP A 139 -6.50 -9.85 3.39
C ASP A 139 -7.36 -10.29 4.57
N ASN A 140 -8.30 -9.46 5.00
CA ASN A 140 -9.10 -9.70 6.19
C ASN A 140 -10.47 -10.30 5.89
N GLU A 141 -11.12 -9.90 4.80
CA GLU A 141 -12.41 -10.50 4.42
C GLU A 141 -12.23 -11.73 3.52
N ARG A 142 -11.19 -11.75 2.69
CA ARG A 142 -10.92 -12.84 1.74
C ARG A 142 -9.69 -13.68 2.09
N ASN A 143 -9.07 -13.48 3.26
CA ASN A 143 -7.89 -14.23 3.73
C ASN A 143 -6.70 -14.24 2.74
N GLY A 144 -6.52 -13.16 1.98
CA GLY A 144 -5.50 -13.03 0.94
C GLY A 144 -5.85 -13.73 -0.38
N ARG A 145 -7.00 -14.40 -0.47
CA ARG A 145 -7.33 -15.37 -1.55
C ARG A 145 -8.12 -14.80 -2.72
N ALA A 146 -8.20 -13.47 -2.80
CA ALA A 146 -8.88 -12.74 -3.87
C ALA A 146 -7.85 -11.93 -4.68
N LYS A 147 -8.05 -11.87 -5.99
CA LYS A 147 -7.17 -11.10 -6.87
C LYS A 147 -7.58 -9.64 -6.87
N LEU A 148 -6.68 -8.76 -6.40
CA LEU A 148 -6.88 -7.31 -6.47
C LEU A 148 -6.42 -6.77 -7.83
N GLN A 149 -7.31 -6.09 -8.54
CA GLN A 149 -7.02 -5.43 -9.81
C GLN A 149 -7.42 -3.95 -9.75
N MET A 150 -6.42 -3.08 -9.88
CA MET A 150 -6.64 -1.65 -10.04
C MET A 150 -7.03 -1.35 -11.49
N VAL A 151 -8.07 -0.55 -11.68
CA VAL A 151 -8.69 -0.21 -12.97
C VAL A 151 -8.80 1.30 -13.07
N GLU A 152 -8.28 1.87 -14.15
CA GLU A 152 -8.42 3.29 -14.44
C GLU A 152 -9.68 3.54 -15.28
N GLU A 153 -10.22 4.75 -15.16
CA GLU A 153 -11.22 5.27 -16.08
C GLU A 153 -10.76 5.14 -17.55
N GLY A 154 -11.54 4.43 -18.35
CA GLY A 154 -11.25 4.15 -19.76
C GLY A 154 -10.47 2.85 -20.00
N GLU A 155 -9.95 2.22 -18.94
CA GLU A 155 -9.27 0.92 -19.00
C GLU A 155 -10.10 -0.20 -18.37
N GLU A 156 -11.42 -0.05 -18.33
CA GLU A 156 -12.30 -1.02 -17.71
C GLU A 156 -12.20 -2.40 -18.39
N PRO A 157 -11.85 -3.48 -17.67
CA PRO A 157 -11.78 -4.81 -18.26
C PRO A 157 -13.18 -5.31 -18.66
N ALA A 158 -13.22 -6.21 -19.64
CA ALA A 158 -14.49 -6.77 -20.16
C ALA A 158 -15.42 -7.28 -19.05
N LYS A 159 -14.86 -7.94 -18.04
CA LYS A 159 -15.58 -8.43 -16.85
C LYS A 159 -16.29 -7.30 -16.07
N LEU A 160 -15.68 -6.12 -15.98
CA LEU A 160 -16.27 -4.97 -15.28
C LEU A 160 -17.40 -4.35 -16.12
N THR A 161 -17.19 -4.22 -17.43
CA THR A 161 -18.22 -3.70 -18.36
C THR A 161 -19.38 -4.67 -18.60
N GLU A 162 -19.18 -5.98 -18.44
CA GLU A 162 -20.25 -6.97 -18.49
C GLU A 162 -21.23 -6.79 -17.32
N VAL A 163 -20.72 -6.44 -16.14
CA VAL A 163 -21.51 -6.25 -14.93
C VAL A 163 -22.17 -4.87 -14.89
N LEU A 164 -21.43 -3.81 -15.23
CA LEU A 164 -21.89 -2.42 -15.12
C LEU A 164 -22.59 -1.92 -16.39
N GLY A 165 -22.47 -2.65 -17.51
CA GLY A 165 -22.85 -2.19 -18.83
C GLY A 165 -21.76 -1.34 -19.52
N PRO A 166 -22.01 -0.89 -20.75
CA PRO A 166 -21.07 -0.03 -21.46
C PRO A 166 -20.87 1.28 -20.70
N LYS A 167 -19.61 1.73 -20.59
CA LYS A 167 -19.26 3.00 -19.96
C LYS A 167 -20.01 4.14 -20.64
N THR A 168 -20.78 4.90 -19.86
CA THR A 168 -21.44 6.13 -20.28
C THR A 168 -20.62 7.35 -19.82
N ALA A 169 -21.04 8.56 -20.21
CA ALA A 169 -20.42 9.78 -19.70
C ALA A 169 -20.56 9.83 -18.18
N ILE A 170 -19.42 9.85 -17.48
CA ILE A 170 -19.38 9.98 -16.02
C ILE A 170 -19.56 11.44 -15.67
N ALA A 171 -20.50 11.73 -14.75
CA ALA A 171 -20.71 13.08 -14.27
C ALA A 171 -19.45 13.60 -13.54
N PRO A 172 -19.10 14.89 -13.65
CA PRO A 172 -18.02 15.46 -12.86
C PRO A 172 -18.24 15.23 -11.37
N SER A 173 -17.15 15.15 -10.62
CA SER A 173 -17.21 15.02 -9.17
C SER A 173 -18.11 16.12 -8.58
N THR A 174 -19.13 15.73 -7.81
CA THR A 174 -19.91 16.70 -7.05
C THR A 174 -19.08 17.11 -5.83
N PRO A 175 -19.01 18.40 -5.46
CA PRO A 175 -18.61 18.78 -4.12
C PRO A 175 -19.49 17.99 -3.15
N ASP A 176 -18.88 17.27 -2.20
CA ASP A 176 -19.64 16.43 -1.27
C ASP A 176 -20.66 17.29 -0.52
N ASP A 177 -21.92 17.17 -0.93
CA ASP A 177 -23.05 17.79 -0.24
C ASP A 177 -23.14 17.12 1.13
N ASP A 178 -22.80 17.87 2.18
CA ASP A 178 -22.85 17.51 3.62
C ASP A 178 -24.08 16.69 4.04
N LYS A 179 -25.14 16.65 3.24
CA LYS A 179 -26.43 16.00 3.50
C LYS A 179 -26.44 14.48 3.32
N VAL A 180 -25.67 13.91 2.38
CA VAL A 180 -25.68 12.45 2.13
C VAL A 180 -24.83 11.72 3.16
N ASP A 181 -23.65 12.25 3.44
CA ASP A 181 -22.68 11.63 4.34
C ASP A 181 -23.08 11.81 5.82
N THR A 182 -23.73 12.93 6.18
CA THR A 182 -24.38 13.11 7.49
C THR A 182 -25.58 12.19 7.69
N GLY A 183 -26.20 11.71 6.60
CA GLY A 183 -27.33 10.78 6.64
C GLY A 183 -26.94 9.36 7.05
N ASN A 184 -25.78 8.87 6.59
CA ASN A 184 -25.26 7.55 6.95
C ASN A 184 -24.54 7.53 8.31
N LYS A 185 -23.88 8.63 8.69
CA LYS A 185 -23.14 8.77 9.95
C LYS A 185 -24.01 8.75 11.22
N LYS A 186 -25.35 8.80 11.13
CA LYS A 186 -26.28 8.81 12.27
C LYS A 186 -27.12 7.53 12.44
N LYS A 187 -26.83 6.46 11.70
CA LYS A 187 -27.71 5.27 11.59
C LYS A 187 -27.37 4.12 12.54
N GLY A 188 -26.15 4.05 13.05
CA GLY A 188 -25.72 2.93 13.90
C GLY A 188 -26.18 3.09 15.35
N VAL A 189 -26.58 1.99 16.01
CA VAL A 189 -26.82 1.94 17.46
C VAL A 189 -25.86 0.93 18.11
N LEU A 190 -25.19 1.30 19.20
CA LEU A 190 -24.24 0.42 19.89
C LEU A 190 -24.87 -0.19 21.14
N TYR A 191 -24.78 -1.50 21.28
CA TYR A 191 -25.24 -2.29 22.41
C TYR A 191 -24.09 -3.08 23.03
N MET A 192 -24.17 -3.36 24.33
CA MET A 192 -23.25 -4.22 25.07
C MET A 192 -23.95 -5.54 25.39
N ILE A 193 -23.23 -6.65 25.25
CA ILE A 193 -23.60 -7.99 25.65
C ILE A 193 -22.82 -8.31 26.93
N SER A 194 -23.52 -8.50 28.05
CA SER A 194 -22.89 -8.80 29.34
C SER A 194 -23.66 -9.87 30.11
N ASP A 195 -22.94 -10.80 30.76
CA ASP A 195 -23.52 -11.82 31.65
C ASP A 195 -23.41 -11.51 33.15
N ALA A 196 -22.86 -10.34 33.51
CA ALA A 196 -22.59 -9.93 34.90
C ALA A 196 -23.82 -9.96 35.83
N SER A 197 -25.03 -10.00 35.29
CA SER A 197 -26.28 -10.15 36.05
C SER A 197 -26.71 -11.62 36.31
N GLY A 198 -25.87 -12.60 35.99
CA GLY A 198 -26.19 -14.04 36.06
C GLY A 198 -26.99 -14.57 34.86
N SER A 199 -27.29 -13.71 33.88
CA SER A 199 -27.93 -14.04 32.61
C SER A 199 -27.47 -13.06 31.52
N MET A 200 -27.32 -13.55 30.29
CA MET A 200 -26.84 -12.77 29.15
C MET A 200 -27.85 -11.68 28.77
N LYS A 201 -27.48 -10.40 28.86
CA LYS A 201 -28.33 -9.27 28.53
C LYS A 201 -27.70 -8.35 27.50
N VAL A 202 -28.54 -7.78 26.62
CA VAL A 202 -28.16 -6.77 25.64
C VAL A 202 -28.65 -5.40 26.12
N THR A 203 -27.74 -4.48 26.41
CA THR A 203 -28.06 -3.12 26.89
C THR A 203 -27.58 -2.05 25.92
N SER A 204 -28.34 -0.97 25.75
CA SER A 204 -27.94 0.13 24.86
C SER A 204 -26.78 0.92 25.48
N VAL A 205 -25.71 1.11 24.71
CA VAL A 205 -24.51 1.88 25.09
C VAL A 205 -24.57 3.28 24.49
N ALA A 206 -24.90 3.38 23.19
CA ALA A 206 -25.01 4.65 22.50
C ALA A 206 -26.16 4.60 21.47
N PRO A 207 -27.09 5.57 21.49
CA PRO A 207 -28.30 5.54 20.68
C PRO A 207 -28.08 5.92 19.21
N SER A 208 -26.92 6.48 18.86
CA SER A 208 -26.58 6.89 17.49
C SER A 208 -25.07 7.03 17.30
N SER A 209 -24.56 6.65 16.13
CA SER A 209 -23.20 6.96 15.67
C SER A 209 -23.01 8.47 15.38
N PRO A 210 -21.76 8.99 15.30
CA PRO A 210 -20.50 8.27 15.47
C PRO A 210 -20.15 7.99 16.94
N PHE A 211 -19.69 6.78 17.22
CA PHE A 211 -19.27 6.32 18.54
C PHE A 211 -17.85 6.78 18.88
N LYS A 212 -17.44 6.53 20.12
CA LYS A 212 -16.04 6.65 20.54
C LYS A 212 -15.45 5.25 20.69
N GLN A 213 -14.23 5.01 20.21
CA GLN A 213 -13.59 3.69 20.29
C GLN A 213 -13.50 3.21 21.74
N ALA A 214 -13.29 4.13 22.69
CA ALA A 214 -13.28 3.85 24.12
C ALA A 214 -14.62 3.33 24.69
N MET A 215 -15.72 3.36 23.91
CA MET A 215 -16.99 2.73 24.29
C MET A 215 -16.94 1.21 24.20
N LEU A 216 -15.96 0.64 23.50
CA LEU A 216 -15.70 -0.80 23.44
C LEU A 216 -14.74 -1.21 24.57
N SER A 217 -15.28 -1.67 25.69
CA SER A 217 -14.48 -2.25 26.77
C SER A 217 -13.86 -3.57 26.31
N PRO A 218 -12.57 -3.80 26.61
CA PRO A 218 -11.94 -5.06 26.26
C PRO A 218 -12.50 -6.28 27.02
N GLU A 219 -13.25 -6.05 28.09
CA GLU A 219 -13.82 -7.07 28.97
C GLU A 219 -15.21 -7.57 28.53
N GLU A 220 -15.84 -6.97 27.52
CA GLU A 220 -17.23 -7.26 27.14
C GLU A 220 -17.38 -7.50 25.62
N CYS A 221 -18.52 -8.02 25.19
CA CYS A 221 -18.90 -8.10 23.78
C CYS A 221 -19.91 -7.00 23.43
N TYR A 222 -19.97 -6.58 22.16
CA TYR A 222 -20.84 -5.49 21.70
C TYR A 222 -21.58 -5.85 20.42
N ILE A 223 -22.77 -5.29 20.21
CA ILE A 223 -23.51 -5.33 18.93
C ILE A 223 -23.58 -3.92 18.38
N LEU A 224 -23.10 -3.73 17.15
CA LEU A 224 -23.34 -2.53 16.36
C LEU A 224 -24.49 -2.82 15.40
N ASP A 225 -25.63 -2.22 15.69
CA ASP A 225 -26.85 -2.32 14.90
C ASP A 225 -26.79 -1.36 13.71
N ASN A 226 -26.62 -1.90 12.50
CA ASN A 226 -26.84 -1.20 11.23
C ASN A 226 -27.97 -1.88 10.42
N GLY A 227 -29.03 -2.31 11.11
CA GLY A 227 -30.11 -3.10 10.52
C GLY A 227 -30.83 -2.45 9.35
N VAL A 228 -30.77 -1.11 9.24
CA VAL A 228 -31.26 -0.34 8.07
C VAL A 228 -30.59 -0.74 6.76
N ASP A 229 -29.31 -1.11 6.79
CA ASP A 229 -28.55 -1.63 5.64
C ASP A 229 -28.46 -3.16 5.66
N ARG A 230 -29.32 -3.83 6.44
CA ARG A 230 -29.38 -5.29 6.58
C ARG A 230 -28.06 -5.92 7.05
N ASN A 231 -27.30 -5.22 7.90
CA ASN A 231 -26.08 -5.75 8.48
C ASN A 231 -25.98 -5.40 9.98
N ILE A 232 -25.49 -6.32 10.80
CA ILE A 232 -25.11 -6.06 12.18
C ILE A 232 -23.72 -6.62 12.44
N PHE A 233 -22.96 -5.96 13.32
CA PHE A 233 -21.65 -6.42 13.74
C PHE A 233 -21.69 -6.86 15.20
N VAL A 234 -21.02 -7.96 15.54
CA VAL A 234 -20.80 -8.39 16.92
C VAL A 234 -19.31 -8.35 17.20
N TRP A 235 -18.88 -7.41 18.03
CA TRP A 235 -17.49 -7.22 18.39
C TRP A 235 -17.16 -7.96 19.68
N LYS A 236 -16.08 -8.76 19.70
CA LYS A 236 -15.65 -9.55 20.86
C LYS A 236 -14.43 -8.91 21.53
N GLY A 237 -14.61 -8.45 22.77
CA GLY A 237 -13.50 -7.96 23.59
C GLY A 237 -12.43 -9.03 23.80
N PRO A 238 -11.14 -8.67 23.81
CA PRO A 238 -10.04 -9.61 23.94
C PRO A 238 -10.01 -10.30 25.33
N LYS A 239 -10.63 -9.70 26.34
CA LYS A 239 -10.77 -10.24 27.70
C LYS A 239 -12.20 -10.66 28.04
N ALA A 240 -13.15 -10.50 27.11
CA ALA A 240 -14.53 -10.97 27.29
C ALA A 240 -14.53 -12.45 27.65
N ASN A 241 -15.45 -12.88 28.51
CA ASN A 241 -15.36 -14.22 29.07
C ASN A 241 -15.66 -15.31 28.02
N VAL A 242 -15.28 -16.56 28.30
CA VAL A 242 -15.42 -17.66 27.32
C VAL A 242 -16.89 -17.88 26.91
N SER A 243 -17.82 -17.69 27.83
CA SER A 243 -19.26 -17.86 27.60
C SER A 243 -19.80 -16.79 26.65
N GLU A 244 -19.45 -15.52 26.87
CA GLU A 244 -19.80 -14.38 26.01
C GLU A 244 -19.24 -14.53 24.60
N ARG A 245 -17.96 -14.90 24.46
CA ARG A 245 -17.32 -15.08 23.15
C ARG A 245 -17.93 -16.23 22.34
N LYS A 246 -18.35 -17.32 23.01
CA LYS A 246 -19.07 -18.44 22.38
C LYS A 246 -20.50 -18.09 22.03
N ALA A 247 -21.13 -17.19 22.79
CA ALA A 247 -22.50 -16.74 22.57
C ALA A 247 -22.64 -15.65 21.50
N ALA A 248 -21.56 -15.04 21.02
CA ALA A 248 -21.59 -13.89 20.10
C ALA A 248 -22.47 -14.08 18.85
N MET A 249 -22.37 -15.23 18.16
CA MET A 249 -23.22 -15.54 17.00
C MET A 249 -24.70 -15.69 17.38
N SER A 250 -24.98 -16.42 18.46
CA SER A 250 -26.34 -16.63 18.96
C SER A 250 -26.98 -15.33 19.46
N ALA A 251 -26.18 -14.44 20.07
CA ALA A 251 -26.60 -13.12 20.50
C ALA A 251 -27.00 -12.24 19.32
N GLY A 252 -26.22 -12.24 18.23
CA GLY A 252 -26.58 -11.54 16.98
C GLY A 252 -27.87 -12.10 16.35
N GLN A 253 -28.04 -13.43 16.32
CA GLN A 253 -29.25 -14.07 15.81
C GLN A 253 -30.49 -13.73 16.65
N GLN A 254 -30.36 -13.72 17.97
CA GLN A 254 -31.44 -13.34 18.87
C GLN A 254 -31.76 -11.85 18.72
N PHE A 255 -30.76 -10.98 18.60
CA PHE A 255 -30.93 -9.55 18.38
C PHE A 255 -31.70 -9.24 17.09
N ILE A 256 -31.42 -9.95 15.99
CA ILE A 256 -32.20 -9.84 14.73
C ILE A 256 -33.67 -10.18 14.96
N LYS A 257 -33.97 -11.24 15.73
CA LYS A 257 -35.34 -11.63 16.06
C LYS A 257 -36.04 -10.58 16.92
N ASP A 258 -35.36 -10.11 17.97
CA ASP A 258 -35.90 -9.14 18.93
C ASP A 258 -36.19 -7.78 18.27
N LYS A 259 -35.38 -7.38 17.29
CA LYS A 259 -35.57 -6.16 16.49
C LYS A 259 -36.57 -6.31 15.34
N GLY A 260 -37.05 -7.54 15.06
CA GLY A 260 -37.92 -7.81 13.92
C GLY A 260 -37.24 -7.62 12.56
N TYR A 261 -35.91 -7.72 12.50
CA TYR A 261 -35.17 -7.63 11.24
C TYR A 261 -35.33 -8.90 10.40
N SER A 262 -35.07 -8.79 9.10
CA SER A 262 -35.13 -9.94 8.19
C SER A 262 -34.15 -11.04 8.60
N ASN A 263 -34.52 -12.30 8.43
CA ASN A 263 -33.60 -13.43 8.56
C ASN A 263 -32.46 -13.43 7.52
N LYS A 264 -32.51 -12.53 6.53
CA LYS A 264 -31.43 -12.26 5.56
C LYS A 264 -30.45 -11.19 6.01
N THR A 265 -30.69 -10.54 7.15
CA THR A 265 -29.77 -9.55 7.74
C THR A 265 -28.46 -10.25 8.08
N GLN A 266 -27.35 -9.69 7.60
CA GLN A 266 -26.02 -10.24 7.78
C GLN A 266 -25.54 -10.04 9.23
N ILE A 267 -24.77 -11.01 9.73
CA ILE A 267 -24.10 -10.92 11.03
C ILE A 267 -22.61 -11.07 10.78
N GLN A 268 -21.82 -10.06 11.16
CA GLN A 268 -20.37 -10.12 11.11
C GLN A 268 -19.80 -10.16 12.53
N VAL A 269 -19.12 -11.25 12.90
CA VAL A 269 -18.51 -11.36 14.24
C VAL A 269 -17.03 -11.06 14.16
N LEU A 270 -16.63 -9.96 14.80
CA LEU A 270 -15.28 -9.40 14.72
C LEU A 270 -14.57 -9.63 16.06
N PRO A 271 -13.36 -10.23 16.09
CA PRO A 271 -12.52 -10.17 17.27
C PRO A 271 -11.88 -8.78 17.40
N ALA A 272 -11.58 -8.35 18.63
CA ALA A 272 -10.77 -7.15 18.85
C ALA A 272 -9.40 -7.26 18.16
N GLY A 273 -9.03 -6.23 17.39
CA GLY A 273 -7.86 -6.22 16.51
C GLY A 273 -8.09 -6.87 15.13
N GLY A 274 -9.29 -7.37 14.85
CA GLY A 274 -9.71 -7.89 13.54
C GLY A 274 -10.93 -7.14 13.00
N GLU A 275 -11.07 -5.86 13.35
CA GLU A 275 -12.17 -5.03 12.89
C GLU A 275 -11.99 -4.61 11.43
N THR A 276 -13.08 -4.62 10.66
CA THR A 276 -13.10 -4.24 9.24
C THR A 276 -13.35 -2.74 9.06
N THR A 277 -12.92 -2.15 7.94
CA THR A 277 -13.18 -0.71 7.64
C THR A 277 -14.68 -0.36 7.74
N LEU A 278 -15.57 -1.28 7.35
CA LEU A 278 -17.03 -1.12 7.47
C LEU A 278 -17.54 -1.03 8.91
N PHE A 279 -16.83 -1.62 9.88
CA PHE A 279 -17.12 -1.46 11.29
C PHE A 279 -16.54 -0.15 11.84
N LYS A 280 -15.29 0.16 11.46
CA LYS A 280 -14.54 1.33 11.94
C LYS A 280 -15.21 2.65 11.60
N GLN A 281 -15.87 2.76 10.45
CA GLN A 281 -16.54 3.99 9.99
C GLN A 281 -17.59 4.56 10.98
N PHE A 282 -18.15 3.71 11.86
CA PHE A 282 -19.14 4.14 12.85
C PHE A 282 -18.52 4.83 14.07
N PHE A 283 -17.19 4.91 14.16
CA PHE A 283 -16.46 5.49 15.28
C PHE A 283 -15.73 6.76 14.84
N SER A 284 -15.91 7.85 15.59
CA SER A 284 -15.37 9.18 15.26
C SER A 284 -13.85 9.30 15.46
N ASP A 285 -13.28 8.42 16.28
CA ASP A 285 -11.91 8.44 16.77
C ASP A 285 -11.25 7.05 16.74
N TRP A 286 -11.70 6.16 15.84
CA TRP A 286 -11.10 4.84 15.66
C TRP A 286 -9.60 4.96 15.35
N ARG A 287 -8.80 4.15 16.06
CA ARG A 287 -7.35 4.06 15.89
C ARG A 287 -6.96 2.59 15.92
N ASP A 288 -6.27 2.12 14.90
CA ASP A 288 -5.75 0.76 14.83
C ASP A 288 -4.56 0.57 15.78
N LYS A 289 -4.31 -0.69 16.13
CA LYS A 289 -3.17 -1.07 16.96
C LYS A 289 -1.89 -0.63 16.24
N ASP A 290 -1.05 0.14 16.94
CA ASP A 290 0.18 0.73 16.43
C ASP A 290 -0.01 1.93 15.47
N GLU A 291 -1.26 2.38 15.23
CA GLU A 291 -1.53 3.60 14.49
C GLU A 291 -1.11 4.83 15.31
N THR A 292 -0.29 5.69 14.71
CA THR A 292 0.30 6.85 15.36
C THR A 292 -0.74 7.95 15.58
N THR A 293 -1.01 8.27 16.83
CA THR A 293 -1.86 9.41 17.19
C THR A 293 -0.99 10.66 17.21
N GLY A 294 -0.70 11.16 16.02
CA GLY A 294 0.31 12.18 15.85
C GLY A 294 1.73 11.69 16.22
N PRO A 295 2.68 12.62 16.36
CA PRO A 295 4.11 12.37 16.17
C PRO A 295 4.82 11.28 16.95
N ARG A 296 4.33 10.88 18.14
CA ARG A 296 5.15 10.11 19.09
C ARG A 296 4.38 9.14 19.98
N LYS A 297 3.13 8.79 19.65
CA LYS A 297 2.43 7.71 20.37
C LYS A 297 1.68 6.81 19.40
N ALA A 298 2.14 5.56 19.30
CA ALA A 298 1.34 4.44 18.85
C ALA A 298 0.14 4.27 19.80
N TYR A 299 -1.07 4.23 19.26
CA TYR A 299 -2.25 3.86 20.03
C TYR A 299 -2.15 2.40 20.46
N THR A 300 -2.18 2.16 21.77
CA THR A 300 -2.10 0.81 22.36
C THR A 300 -3.35 0.52 23.16
N ILE A 301 -4.15 -0.46 22.73
CA ILE A 301 -5.22 -1.03 23.53
C ILE A 301 -4.57 -1.84 24.66
N GLY A 302 -4.69 -1.35 25.90
CA GLY A 302 -4.26 -2.08 27.09
C GLY A 302 -2.74 -2.23 27.23
N ARG A 303 -2.15 -1.56 28.23
CA ARG A 303 -0.76 -1.80 28.67
C ARG A 303 -0.54 -3.29 28.98
N ILE A 304 0.19 -4.01 28.12
CA ILE A 304 1.56 -4.53 28.30
C ILE A 304 1.86 -5.50 27.14
N ALA A 305 2.61 -5.01 26.15
CA ALA A 305 3.87 -5.59 25.71
C ALA A 305 4.60 -4.45 25.00
N LYS A 306 5.71 -3.96 25.56
CA LYS A 306 6.61 -3.10 24.80
C LYS A 306 7.03 -3.92 23.59
N VAL A 307 6.58 -3.56 22.39
CA VAL A 307 7.27 -4.01 21.18
C VAL A 307 8.64 -3.36 21.27
N GLU A 308 9.67 -4.14 21.61
CA GLU A 308 11.03 -3.65 21.55
C GLU A 308 11.28 -3.21 20.12
N GLN A 309 11.70 -1.95 19.98
CA GLN A 309 12.29 -1.44 18.75
C GLN A 309 13.52 -2.30 18.49
N VAL A 310 13.44 -3.20 17.52
CA VAL A 310 14.55 -4.08 17.20
C VAL A 310 15.49 -3.28 16.29
N PRO A 311 16.73 -2.97 16.73
CA PRO A 311 17.70 -2.30 15.87
C PRO A 311 17.93 -3.12 14.60
N PHE A 312 18.08 -2.46 13.47
CA PHE A 312 18.37 -3.17 12.21
C PHE A 312 19.72 -3.89 12.31
N ASP A 313 19.70 -5.21 12.11
CA ASP A 313 20.88 -6.06 12.00
C ASP A 313 20.70 -7.05 10.84
N ALA A 314 21.42 -6.79 9.74
CA ALA A 314 21.36 -7.61 8.54
C ALA A 314 21.76 -9.08 8.78
N SER A 315 22.58 -9.36 9.81
CA SER A 315 23.04 -10.72 10.11
C SER A 315 21.95 -11.61 10.71
N SER A 316 20.98 -11.03 11.43
CA SER A 316 19.88 -11.75 12.07
C SER A 316 18.52 -11.58 11.36
N LEU A 317 18.46 -10.75 10.32
CA LEU A 317 17.24 -10.44 9.57
C LEU A 317 16.48 -11.68 9.06
N HIS A 318 17.19 -12.69 8.58
CA HIS A 318 16.60 -13.94 8.07
C HIS A 318 15.87 -14.79 9.13
N SER A 319 16.11 -14.53 10.42
CA SER A 319 15.50 -15.26 11.54
C SER A 319 14.57 -14.39 12.40
N ASN A 320 14.60 -13.07 12.23
CA ASN A 320 13.84 -12.13 13.04
C ASN A 320 12.67 -11.48 12.26
N LYS A 321 11.50 -12.15 12.28
CA LYS A 321 10.28 -11.70 11.58
C LYS A 321 9.76 -10.33 12.05
N ALA A 322 10.00 -9.97 13.30
CA ALA A 322 9.61 -8.66 13.84
C ALA A 322 10.49 -7.53 13.27
N MET A 323 11.80 -7.77 13.12
CA MET A 323 12.72 -6.83 12.45
C MET A 323 12.36 -6.66 10.97
N ALA A 324 12.08 -7.76 10.27
CA ALA A 324 11.66 -7.73 8.87
C ALA A 324 10.41 -6.86 8.63
N ALA A 325 9.38 -7.03 9.48
CA ALA A 325 8.14 -6.27 9.41
C ALA A 325 8.32 -4.79 9.78
N GLN A 326 9.11 -4.48 10.84
CA GLN A 326 9.33 -3.10 11.28
C GLN A 326 10.15 -2.27 10.28
N HIS A 327 11.06 -2.88 9.52
CA HIS A 327 11.95 -2.19 8.58
C HIS A 327 11.54 -2.33 7.11
N GLY A 328 10.46 -3.06 6.81
CA GLY A 328 10.00 -3.30 5.44
C GLY A 328 11.00 -4.10 4.59
N MET A 329 11.71 -5.04 5.23
CA MET A 329 12.82 -5.81 4.65
C MET A 329 12.46 -7.29 4.65
N VAL A 330 12.40 -7.92 3.48
CA VAL A 330 12.13 -9.38 3.39
C VAL A 330 13.39 -10.23 3.60
N ASP A 331 14.56 -9.67 3.29
CA ASP A 331 15.90 -10.19 3.54
C ASP A 331 16.94 -9.05 3.43
N ASP A 332 18.25 -9.38 3.38
CA ASP A 332 19.34 -8.41 3.34
C ASP A 332 19.71 -7.89 1.93
N GLY A 333 18.90 -8.21 0.91
CA GLY A 333 19.11 -7.76 -0.47
C GLY A 333 20.25 -8.48 -1.23
N LYS A 334 20.83 -9.55 -0.69
CA LYS A 334 21.97 -10.29 -1.31
C LYS A 334 21.58 -11.38 -2.29
N GLY A 335 20.29 -11.59 -2.50
CA GLY A 335 19.75 -12.51 -3.48
C GLY A 335 20.12 -12.16 -4.92
N LYS A 336 19.67 -12.99 -5.86
CA LYS A 336 19.95 -12.83 -7.28
C LYS A 336 19.07 -11.73 -7.87
N VAL A 337 19.71 -10.72 -8.45
CA VAL A 337 19.03 -9.59 -9.11
C VAL A 337 19.11 -9.74 -10.63
N GLN A 338 17.99 -9.55 -11.31
CA GLN A 338 17.90 -9.41 -12.77
C GLN A 338 17.12 -8.14 -13.09
N ILE A 339 17.69 -7.27 -13.92
CA ILE A 339 17.06 -6.00 -14.30
C ILE A 339 16.81 -5.99 -15.80
N TRP A 340 15.59 -5.64 -16.19
CA TRP A 340 15.19 -5.37 -17.56
C TRP A 340 14.73 -3.93 -17.69
N ARG A 341 14.92 -3.37 -18.86
CA ARG A 341 14.34 -2.12 -19.31
C ARG A 341 13.20 -2.45 -20.27
N VAL A 342 12.10 -1.71 -20.16
CA VAL A 342 10.94 -1.89 -21.05
C VAL A 342 11.15 -1.09 -22.34
N GLU A 343 11.17 -1.78 -23.48
CA GLU A 343 11.34 -1.19 -24.81
C GLU A 343 10.26 -1.70 -25.76
N ASN A 344 9.42 -0.81 -26.28
CA ASN A 344 8.38 -1.15 -27.27
C ASN A 344 7.46 -2.32 -26.86
N GLY A 345 7.32 -2.56 -25.55
CA GLY A 345 6.52 -3.65 -24.98
C GLY A 345 7.33 -4.88 -24.58
N ASP A 346 8.60 -4.99 -24.99
CA ASP A 346 9.49 -6.09 -24.65
C ASP A 346 10.41 -5.75 -23.47
N ASN A 347 10.86 -6.79 -22.76
CA ASN A 347 11.80 -6.68 -21.65
C ASN A 347 13.23 -6.90 -22.16
N VAL A 348 14.04 -5.84 -22.21
CA VAL A 348 15.43 -5.91 -22.65
C VAL A 348 16.36 -5.97 -21.44
N PRO A 349 17.19 -7.02 -21.28
CA PRO A 349 18.11 -7.11 -20.16
C PRO A 349 19.04 -5.90 -20.07
N VAL A 350 19.14 -5.33 -18.87
CA VAL A 350 20.11 -4.29 -18.54
C VAL A 350 21.47 -4.95 -18.29
N ASP A 351 22.54 -4.27 -18.70
CA ASP A 351 23.91 -4.77 -18.47
C ASP A 351 24.19 -4.82 -16.94
N PRO A 352 24.61 -5.97 -16.38
CA PRO A 352 24.91 -6.10 -14.96
C PRO A 352 25.94 -5.07 -14.43
N SER A 353 26.85 -4.59 -15.27
CA SER A 353 27.80 -3.53 -14.90
C SER A 353 27.14 -2.18 -14.64
N SER A 354 25.93 -1.98 -15.14
CA SER A 354 25.12 -0.76 -14.97
C SER A 354 24.03 -0.91 -13.90
N TYR A 355 23.95 -2.04 -13.19
CA TYR A 355 22.98 -2.21 -12.11
C TYR A 355 23.15 -1.13 -11.04
N GLY A 356 22.03 -0.50 -10.68
CA GLY A 356 22.00 0.67 -9.80
C GLY A 356 21.98 2.00 -10.56
N GLN A 357 22.13 2.02 -11.88
CA GLN A 357 21.96 3.21 -12.72
C GLN A 357 20.62 3.16 -13.46
N PHE A 358 19.80 4.19 -13.26
CA PHE A 358 18.47 4.33 -13.82
C PHE A 358 18.38 5.62 -14.62
N PHE A 359 17.67 5.59 -15.75
CA PHE A 359 17.55 6.73 -16.66
C PHE A 359 16.12 7.26 -16.68
N GLY A 360 15.99 8.59 -16.68
CA GLY A 360 14.72 9.28 -16.59
C GLY A 360 13.74 9.03 -17.75
N GLY A 361 14.21 8.51 -18.88
CA GLY A 361 13.37 8.17 -20.04
C GLY A 361 13.03 6.68 -20.16
N ASP A 362 13.31 5.87 -19.14
CA ASP A 362 13.10 4.43 -19.17
C ASP A 362 12.24 3.96 -17.98
N CYS A 363 11.52 2.85 -18.20
CA CYS A 363 10.86 2.07 -17.17
C CYS A 363 11.62 0.75 -16.97
N TYR A 364 11.75 0.31 -15.71
CA TYR A 364 12.55 -0.86 -15.36
C TYR A 364 11.72 -1.93 -14.64
N LEU A 365 12.02 -3.18 -14.94
CA LEU A 365 11.53 -4.35 -14.21
C LEU A 365 12.72 -5.02 -13.52
N ILE A 366 12.61 -5.25 -12.22
CA ILE A 366 13.70 -5.81 -11.40
C ILE A 366 13.15 -7.06 -10.74
N LEU A 367 13.61 -8.23 -11.17
CA LEU A 367 13.36 -9.49 -10.49
C LEU A 367 14.44 -9.71 -9.45
N TYR A 368 14.04 -9.87 -8.20
CA TYR A 368 14.88 -10.26 -7.10
C TYR A 368 14.50 -11.65 -6.62
N SER A 369 15.45 -12.57 -6.59
CA SER A 369 15.25 -13.94 -6.13
C SER A 369 16.07 -14.19 -4.88
N TYR A 370 15.42 -14.59 -3.80
CA TYR A 370 16.05 -14.84 -2.50
C TYR A 370 15.61 -16.18 -1.92
N ARG A 371 16.39 -16.69 -0.96
CA ARG A 371 16.06 -17.95 -0.28
C ARG A 371 15.50 -17.66 1.10
N GLN A 372 14.32 -18.20 1.36
CA GLN A 372 13.74 -18.25 2.70
C GLN A 372 13.65 -19.71 3.14
N GLY A 373 14.58 -20.13 4.00
CA GLY A 373 14.74 -21.55 4.34
C GLY A 373 15.16 -22.38 3.12
N SER A 374 14.38 -23.40 2.77
CA SER A 374 14.63 -24.28 1.61
C SER A 374 13.93 -23.82 0.32
N ARG A 375 13.08 -22.78 0.38
CA ARG A 375 12.31 -22.28 -0.76
C ARG A 375 12.95 -21.04 -1.36
N GLU A 376 13.00 -21.00 -2.69
CA GLU A 376 13.30 -19.78 -3.44
C GLU A 376 12.02 -18.93 -3.51
N GLN A 377 12.18 -17.63 -3.38
CA GLN A 377 11.10 -16.63 -3.37
C GLN A 377 11.50 -15.49 -4.31
N HIS A 378 10.51 -14.84 -4.90
CA HIS A 378 10.73 -13.81 -5.91
C HIS A 378 9.96 -12.52 -5.57
N ILE A 379 10.60 -11.38 -5.82
CA ILE A 379 10.01 -10.04 -5.78
C ILE A 379 10.26 -9.36 -7.11
N ILE A 380 9.22 -8.78 -7.67
CA ILE A 380 9.31 -7.96 -8.87
C ILE A 380 9.09 -6.51 -8.50
N TYR A 381 10.10 -5.68 -8.70
CA TYR A 381 9.92 -4.23 -8.71
C TYR A 381 9.64 -3.74 -10.12
N THR A 382 8.61 -2.94 -10.28
CA THR A 382 8.41 -2.11 -11.46
C THR A 382 8.76 -0.68 -11.06
N TRP A 383 9.87 -0.15 -11.58
CA TRP A 383 10.38 1.17 -11.24
C TRP A 383 10.15 2.14 -12.39
N TRP A 384 9.53 3.28 -12.06
CA TRP A 384 9.02 4.27 -13.01
C TRP A 384 9.56 5.64 -12.64
N VAL A 385 9.99 6.40 -13.64
CA VAL A 385 10.43 7.79 -13.47
C VAL A 385 9.19 8.70 -13.38
N LYS A 386 9.31 9.83 -12.66
CA LYS A 386 8.34 10.94 -12.57
C LYS A 386 7.71 11.43 -13.90
N GLN A 387 8.12 10.94 -15.07
CA GLN A 387 7.80 11.51 -16.39
C GLN A 387 7.09 10.57 -17.39
N GLU A 388 6.60 9.40 -16.98
CA GLU A 388 5.88 8.51 -17.91
C GLU A 388 4.65 7.87 -17.22
N VAL A 389 3.48 8.09 -17.80
CA VAL A 389 2.22 7.46 -17.42
C VAL A 389 1.65 6.84 -18.71
N HIS A 390 1.52 5.52 -18.72
CA HIS A 390 0.55 4.71 -19.49
C HIS A 390 0.85 4.16 -20.89
N SER A 391 2.02 4.33 -21.51
CA SER A 391 2.30 3.65 -22.79
C SER A 391 3.55 2.79 -22.79
N ARG A 392 3.48 1.64 -22.14
CA ARG A 392 4.05 0.37 -22.62
C ARG A 392 3.53 -0.74 -21.72
N LYS A 393 2.60 -1.54 -22.23
CA LYS A 393 2.33 -2.88 -21.68
C LYS A 393 3.67 -3.62 -21.68
N ALA A 394 4.35 -3.69 -20.53
CA ALA A 394 5.43 -4.65 -20.37
C ALA A 394 4.79 -6.03 -20.61
N ARG A 395 5.31 -6.78 -21.58
CA ARG A 395 4.80 -8.11 -21.87
C ARG A 395 5.09 -8.99 -20.66
N ARG A 396 4.07 -9.17 -19.82
CA ARG A 396 4.07 -10.03 -18.62
C ARG A 396 4.24 -11.53 -18.96
N SER A 397 4.44 -11.89 -20.23
CA SER A 397 4.44 -13.27 -20.73
C SER A 397 5.62 -14.12 -20.25
N GLU A 398 6.65 -13.51 -19.65
CA GLU A 398 7.81 -14.23 -19.09
C GLU A 398 7.77 -14.32 -17.55
N ILE A 399 6.72 -13.80 -16.92
CA ILE A 399 6.65 -13.65 -15.46
C ILE A 399 5.53 -14.55 -14.93
N THR A 400 5.89 -15.46 -14.03
CA THR A 400 4.98 -16.39 -13.37
C THR A 400 4.00 -15.63 -12.43
N PRO A 401 2.70 -16.01 -12.36
CA PRO A 401 1.68 -15.29 -11.59
C PRO A 401 1.91 -15.19 -10.07
N ASP A 402 2.77 -16.05 -9.49
CA ASP A 402 2.94 -16.23 -8.04
C ASP A 402 3.95 -15.27 -7.37
N GLU A 403 4.45 -14.24 -8.07
CA GLU A 403 5.54 -13.38 -7.59
C GLU A 403 5.03 -12.05 -6.99
N LEU A 404 5.60 -11.63 -5.84
CA LEU A 404 5.26 -10.36 -5.17
C LEU A 404 5.65 -9.17 -6.06
N ALA A 405 4.66 -8.49 -6.65
CA ALA A 405 4.89 -7.33 -7.51
C ALA A 405 4.71 -5.99 -6.77
N VAL A 406 5.76 -5.18 -6.75
CA VAL A 406 5.81 -3.86 -6.11
C VAL A 406 6.00 -2.77 -7.16
N ARG A 407 5.12 -1.77 -7.19
CA ARG A 407 5.26 -0.57 -8.03
C ARG A 407 6.02 0.51 -7.26
N VAL A 408 7.07 1.05 -7.86
CA VAL A 408 7.95 2.03 -7.22
C VAL A 408 8.13 3.25 -8.12
N THR A 409 7.74 4.42 -7.61
CA THR A 409 8.03 5.69 -8.28
C THR A 409 9.36 6.25 -7.82
N GLN A 410 10.09 6.91 -8.73
CA GLN A 410 11.31 7.64 -8.40
C GLN A 410 11.11 8.52 -7.16
N GLY A 411 11.98 8.36 -6.17
CA GLY A 411 11.94 9.12 -4.93
C GLY A 411 11.25 8.40 -3.77
N GLN A 412 10.50 7.32 -4.07
CA GLN A 412 9.70 6.54 -3.11
C GLN A 412 10.18 5.07 -3.08
N GLU A 413 11.48 4.86 -3.24
CA GLU A 413 12.07 3.51 -3.23
C GLU A 413 11.99 2.87 -1.84
N PRO A 414 11.41 1.66 -1.71
CA PRO A 414 11.35 0.99 -0.42
C PRO A 414 12.75 0.58 0.05
N PRO A 415 13.01 0.50 1.37
CA PRO A 415 14.31 0.13 1.92
C PRO A 415 14.91 -1.14 1.30
N HIS A 416 14.08 -2.15 1.03
CA HIS A 416 14.51 -3.40 0.41
C HIS A 416 14.96 -3.25 -1.05
N LEU A 417 14.33 -2.39 -1.86
CA LEU A 417 14.83 -2.13 -3.21
C LEU A 417 16.23 -1.48 -3.15
N MET A 418 16.44 -0.60 -2.18
CA MET A 418 17.72 0.08 -2.00
C MET A 418 18.83 -0.88 -1.54
N SER A 419 18.51 -1.90 -0.75
CA SER A 419 19.49 -2.89 -0.29
C SER A 419 20.02 -3.80 -1.41
N LEU A 420 19.27 -3.96 -2.51
CA LEU A 420 19.69 -4.77 -3.66
C LEU A 420 21.03 -4.32 -4.26
N PHE A 421 21.39 -3.05 -4.08
CA PHE A 421 22.63 -2.48 -4.60
C PHE A 421 23.80 -2.59 -3.61
N GLN A 422 23.63 -3.31 -2.49
CA GLN A 422 24.69 -3.70 -1.56
C GLN A 422 25.54 -2.51 -1.08
N GLY A 423 24.86 -1.42 -0.70
CA GLY A 423 25.48 -0.19 -0.22
C GLY A 423 25.98 0.77 -1.30
N LYS A 424 25.90 0.39 -2.59
CA LYS A 424 26.11 1.34 -3.69
C LYS A 424 24.89 2.28 -3.78
N PRO A 425 25.10 3.56 -4.15
CA PRO A 425 23.99 4.47 -4.34
C PRO A 425 23.14 4.07 -5.54
N MET A 426 21.84 4.29 -5.45
CA MET A 426 21.01 4.33 -6.65
C MET A 426 21.29 5.63 -7.40
N ILE A 427 21.77 5.53 -8.64
CA ILE A 427 22.11 6.65 -9.50
C ILE A 427 20.98 6.86 -10.49
N ILE A 428 20.44 8.07 -10.55
CA ILE A 428 19.31 8.42 -11.41
C ILE A 428 19.72 9.56 -12.34
N HIS A 429 19.73 9.29 -13.64
CA HIS A 429 20.05 10.25 -14.69
C HIS A 429 18.84 11.09 -15.09
N SER A 430 19.06 12.38 -15.34
CA SER A 430 18.00 13.28 -15.78
C SER A 430 17.71 13.06 -17.27
N GLY A 431 16.66 12.29 -17.54
CA GLY A 431 16.28 11.90 -18.89
C GLY A 431 17.24 10.87 -19.52
N GLY A 432 17.30 10.89 -20.86
CA GLY A 432 18.07 9.93 -21.64
C GLY A 432 17.53 8.51 -21.54
N THR A 433 18.29 7.56 -22.07
CA THR A 433 17.95 6.14 -22.03
C THR A 433 19.22 5.30 -22.02
N SER A 434 19.16 4.15 -21.36
CA SER A 434 20.21 3.13 -21.44
C SER A 434 20.10 2.25 -22.71
N ARG A 435 19.12 2.52 -23.60
CA ARG A 435 18.90 1.81 -24.88
C ARG A 435 20.10 1.91 -25.81
N LYS A 436 20.53 0.75 -26.34
CA LYS A 436 21.59 0.71 -27.37
C LYS A 436 21.14 1.48 -28.61
N GLY A 437 21.90 2.49 -29.01
CA GLY A 437 21.60 3.33 -30.18
C GLY A 437 20.60 4.46 -29.90
N GLY A 438 19.98 4.49 -28.72
CA GLY A 438 19.09 5.58 -28.27
C GLY A 438 19.76 6.58 -27.33
N GLN A 439 21.03 6.37 -26.97
CA GLN A 439 21.73 7.24 -26.03
C GLN A 439 21.88 8.65 -26.59
N SER A 440 21.23 9.63 -25.96
CA SER A 440 21.51 11.04 -26.21
C SER A 440 22.92 11.38 -25.74
N LYS A 441 23.62 12.26 -26.48
CA LYS A 441 24.92 12.78 -26.02
C LYS A 441 24.72 13.45 -24.66
N ALA A 442 25.38 12.93 -23.63
CA ALA A 442 25.32 13.52 -22.31
C ALA A 442 25.76 15.00 -22.38
N GLY A 443 25.07 15.87 -21.63
CA GLY A 443 25.42 17.28 -21.55
C GLY A 443 26.90 17.45 -21.20
N GLY A 444 27.55 18.48 -21.77
CA GLY A 444 28.96 18.76 -21.50
C GLY A 444 29.24 19.04 -20.02
N THR A 445 28.24 19.53 -19.29
CA THR A 445 28.27 19.73 -17.84
C THR A 445 27.10 18.99 -17.20
N ARG A 446 27.36 18.27 -16.10
CA ARG A 446 26.39 17.45 -15.36
C ARG A 446 26.59 17.64 -13.86
N LEU A 447 25.52 17.71 -13.09
CA LEU A 447 25.55 17.87 -11.64
C LEU A 447 24.71 16.75 -11.00
N PHE A 448 25.28 16.02 -10.05
CA PHE A 448 24.57 15.00 -9.28
C PHE A 448 24.41 15.44 -7.84
N HIS A 449 23.17 15.46 -7.35
CA HIS A 449 22.80 15.69 -5.95
C HIS A 449 22.75 14.35 -5.21
N ILE A 450 23.65 14.16 -4.25
CA ILE A 450 23.79 12.92 -3.50
C ILE A 450 23.26 13.12 -2.09
N ARG A 451 22.21 12.38 -1.74
CA ARG A 451 21.58 12.45 -0.42
C ARG A 451 21.39 11.07 0.19
N GLN A 452 21.55 11.00 1.51
CA GLN A 452 21.17 9.86 2.32
C GLN A 452 19.69 9.93 2.76
N SER A 453 18.98 8.81 2.66
CA SER A 453 17.60 8.63 3.12
C SER A 453 17.50 8.40 4.62
N SER A 454 16.27 8.47 5.15
CA SER A 454 15.95 8.05 6.53
C SER A 454 16.33 6.59 6.83
N CYS A 455 16.30 5.70 5.82
CA CYS A 455 16.75 4.30 5.94
C CYS A 455 18.25 4.09 5.68
N ARG A 456 19.05 5.16 5.67
CA ARG A 456 20.50 5.19 5.42
C ARG A 456 20.96 4.80 4.02
N ALA A 457 20.05 4.50 3.11
CA ALA A 457 20.38 4.31 1.70
C ALA A 457 20.79 5.64 1.04
N THR A 458 21.59 5.58 -0.01
CA THR A 458 22.05 6.79 -0.71
C THR A 458 21.51 6.84 -2.14
N ARG A 459 21.15 8.05 -2.57
CA ARG A 459 20.64 8.33 -3.92
C ARG A 459 21.45 9.45 -4.55
N ALA A 460 21.87 9.26 -5.79
CA ALA A 460 22.55 10.27 -6.60
C ALA A 460 21.65 10.65 -7.77
N VAL A 461 20.96 11.79 -7.67
CA VAL A 461 20.02 12.26 -8.69
C VAL A 461 20.67 13.36 -9.51
N GLU A 462 20.68 13.20 -10.83
CA GLU A 462 21.17 14.23 -11.73
C GLU A 462 20.20 15.42 -11.78
N VAL A 463 20.73 16.62 -11.61
CA VAL A 463 19.99 17.88 -11.57
C VAL A 463 20.59 18.88 -12.57
N GLU A 464 19.87 19.97 -12.84
CA GLU A 464 20.40 21.04 -13.69
C GLU A 464 21.72 21.60 -13.10
N PRO A 465 22.79 21.78 -13.90
CA PRO A 465 24.09 22.22 -13.40
C PRO A 465 24.12 23.74 -13.13
N THR A 466 23.40 24.18 -12.11
CA THR A 466 23.31 25.56 -11.64
C THR A 466 23.67 25.63 -10.16
N ALA A 467 24.32 26.71 -9.73
CA ALA A 467 24.71 26.90 -8.34
C ALA A 467 23.52 26.86 -7.36
N SER A 468 22.33 27.28 -7.80
CA SER A 468 21.11 27.27 -6.97
C SER A 468 20.61 25.89 -6.56
N ASN A 469 21.09 24.81 -7.20
CA ASN A 469 20.76 23.44 -6.82
C ASN A 469 21.66 22.90 -5.71
N LEU A 470 22.75 23.60 -5.34
CA LEU A 470 23.60 23.17 -4.23
C LEU A 470 22.85 23.22 -2.90
N ASN A 471 23.25 22.36 -1.98
CA ASN A 471 22.65 22.25 -0.66
C ASN A 471 23.71 21.91 0.39
N THR A 472 23.84 22.77 1.39
CA THR A 472 24.81 22.62 2.48
C THR A 472 24.70 21.29 3.23
N ASN A 473 23.55 20.62 3.22
CA ASN A 473 23.34 19.36 3.90
C ASN A 473 23.95 18.16 3.19
N ASP A 474 24.31 18.28 1.91
CA ASP A 474 24.50 17.11 1.05
C ASP A 474 25.80 17.18 0.23
N VAL A 475 26.11 16.09 -0.48
CA VAL A 475 27.25 16.01 -1.40
C VAL A 475 26.81 16.20 -2.84
N PHE A 476 27.65 16.87 -3.64
CA PHE A 476 27.43 17.06 -5.06
C PHE A 476 28.62 16.61 -5.90
N VAL A 477 28.36 16.04 -7.07
CA VAL A 477 29.39 15.71 -8.05
C VAL A 477 29.13 16.49 -9.33
N LEU A 478 30.06 17.38 -9.68
CA LEU A 478 29.99 18.23 -10.87
C LEU A 478 31.01 17.76 -11.90
N LYS A 479 30.53 17.26 -13.04
CA LYS A 479 31.36 16.98 -14.21
C LYS A 479 31.22 18.10 -15.21
N SER A 480 32.34 18.68 -15.64
CA SER A 480 32.42 19.58 -16.80
C SER A 480 33.37 18.98 -17.86
N PRO A 481 33.51 19.59 -19.04
CA PRO A 481 34.47 19.11 -20.04
C PRO A 481 35.92 19.22 -19.57
N LYS A 482 36.20 20.13 -18.62
CA LYS A 482 37.56 20.44 -18.16
C LYS A 482 37.91 19.81 -16.82
N ALA A 483 36.93 19.52 -15.98
CA ALA A 483 37.17 19.12 -14.58
C ALA A 483 36.05 18.24 -14.02
N LEU A 484 36.38 17.51 -12.95
CA LEU A 484 35.45 16.76 -12.13
C LEU A 484 35.62 17.21 -10.69
N TYR A 485 34.53 17.68 -10.06
CA TYR A 485 34.53 18.14 -8.67
C TYR A 485 33.63 17.26 -7.83
N VAL A 486 34.07 16.99 -6.60
CA VAL A 486 33.21 16.52 -5.51
C VAL A 486 33.10 17.67 -4.52
N TRP A 487 31.92 18.26 -4.41
CA TRP A 487 31.62 19.34 -3.50
C TRP A 487 30.93 18.78 -2.25
N ARG A 488 31.50 19.07 -1.08
CA ARG A 488 30.98 18.64 0.23
C ARG A 488 30.38 19.82 0.97
N GLY A 489 29.06 19.77 1.17
CA GLY A 489 28.34 20.70 2.04
C GLY A 489 28.76 20.54 3.51
N VAL A 490 28.56 21.58 4.32
CA VAL A 490 28.92 21.58 5.76
C VAL A 490 28.20 20.47 6.54
N GLY A 491 26.93 20.20 6.24
CA GLY A 491 26.11 19.16 6.89
C GLY A 491 26.24 17.76 6.29
N ALA A 492 27.04 17.61 5.24
CA ALA A 492 27.11 16.37 4.47
C ALA A 492 27.78 15.20 5.22
N SER A 493 27.19 14.01 5.08
CA SER A 493 27.63 12.80 5.78
C SER A 493 28.77 12.07 5.07
N ASP A 494 29.48 11.20 5.80
CA ASP A 494 30.55 10.40 5.22
C ASP A 494 30.00 9.27 4.32
N GLU A 495 28.76 8.84 4.55
CA GLU A 495 28.02 7.92 3.69
C GLU A 495 27.74 8.55 2.32
N GLU A 496 27.36 9.83 2.26
CA GLU A 496 27.18 10.56 1.01
C GLU A 496 28.50 10.76 0.26
N MET A 497 29.58 11.02 0.99
CA MET A 497 30.93 11.08 0.41
C MET A 497 31.37 9.71 -0.15
N THR A 498 30.95 8.62 0.48
CA THR A 498 31.20 7.26 -0.02
C THR A 498 30.39 7.00 -1.29
N ALA A 499 29.11 7.38 -1.32
CA ALA A 499 28.27 7.35 -2.51
C ALA A 499 28.86 8.16 -3.68
N ALA A 500 29.46 9.33 -3.40
CA ALA A 500 30.10 10.18 -4.41
C ALA A 500 31.25 9.48 -5.15
N LYS A 501 31.97 8.55 -4.50
CA LYS A 501 33.03 7.77 -5.15
C LYS A 501 32.49 6.87 -6.28
N HIS A 502 31.27 6.34 -6.12
CA HIS A 502 30.62 5.55 -7.17
C HIS A 502 30.23 6.44 -8.36
N VAL A 503 29.75 7.65 -8.08
CA VAL A 503 29.38 8.63 -9.11
C VAL A 503 30.62 9.08 -9.90
N VAL A 504 31.72 9.38 -9.19
CA VAL A 504 33.02 9.66 -9.79
C VAL A 504 33.51 8.50 -10.66
N GLY A 505 33.37 7.26 -10.17
CA GLY A 505 33.85 6.06 -10.85
C GLY A 505 33.26 5.89 -12.24
N PHE A 506 31.97 6.16 -12.43
CA PHE A 506 31.36 6.06 -13.77
C PHE A 506 31.57 7.32 -14.63
N LEU A 507 31.70 8.51 -14.03
CA LEU A 507 31.93 9.76 -14.78
C LEU A 507 33.36 9.87 -15.32
N GLY A 508 34.34 9.29 -14.62
CA GLY A 508 35.74 9.26 -14.98
C GLY A 508 36.46 10.62 -14.95
N GLY A 509 37.78 10.56 -14.76
CA GLY A 509 38.67 11.73 -14.72
C GLY A 509 39.21 12.03 -13.32
N THR A 510 40.08 13.04 -13.24
CA THR A 510 40.74 13.44 -11.99
C THR A 510 39.79 14.30 -11.14
N VAL A 511 39.53 13.86 -9.91
CA VAL A 511 38.65 14.55 -8.97
C VAL A 511 39.37 15.67 -8.25
N THR A 512 38.74 16.83 -8.17
CA THR A 512 39.07 17.91 -7.24
C THR A 512 38.06 17.92 -6.10
N GLN A 513 38.53 17.73 -4.86
CA GLN A 513 37.70 17.85 -3.67
C GLN A 513 37.48 19.32 -3.33
N VAL A 514 36.23 19.70 -3.10
CA VAL A 514 35.84 21.07 -2.79
C VAL A 514 34.99 21.06 -1.53
N SER A 515 35.40 21.81 -0.52
CA SER A 515 34.55 22.06 0.65
C SER A 515 33.73 23.32 0.43
N GLU A 516 32.49 23.33 0.94
CA GLU A 516 31.65 24.52 0.97
C GLU A 516 32.42 25.73 1.54
N GLY A 517 32.30 26.88 0.86
CA GLY A 517 33.01 28.12 1.18
C GLY A 517 34.45 28.19 0.68
N LYS A 518 34.99 27.12 0.09
CA LYS A 518 36.34 27.06 -0.52
C LYS A 518 36.30 26.74 -2.01
N GLU A 519 35.22 27.11 -2.69
CA GLU A 519 35.02 26.79 -4.09
C GLU A 519 35.92 27.63 -5.00
N PRO A 520 36.67 27.02 -5.94
CA PRO A 520 37.47 27.76 -6.90
C PRO A 520 36.60 28.49 -7.94
N ALA A 521 37.15 29.52 -8.58
CA ALA A 521 36.44 30.30 -9.59
C ALA A 521 35.93 29.45 -10.77
N ASP A 522 36.70 28.42 -11.16
CA ASP A 522 36.33 27.50 -12.23
C ASP A 522 35.13 26.60 -11.87
N PHE A 523 34.94 26.29 -10.58
CA PHE A 523 33.76 25.56 -10.11
C PHE A 523 32.49 26.38 -10.34
N TRP A 524 32.51 27.66 -9.93
CA TRP A 524 31.38 28.56 -10.17
C TRP A 524 31.14 28.81 -11.65
N SER A 525 32.20 28.96 -12.44
CA SER A 525 32.09 29.14 -13.90
C SER A 525 31.43 27.93 -14.57
N ALA A 526 31.75 26.71 -14.12
CA ALA A 526 31.12 25.49 -14.62
C ALA A 526 29.61 25.39 -14.29
N LEU A 527 29.14 26.05 -13.24
CA LEU A 527 27.73 26.12 -12.84
C LEU A 527 26.98 27.33 -13.40
N GLY A 528 27.59 28.07 -14.34
CA GLY A 528 27.00 29.27 -14.92
C GLY A 528 27.04 30.50 -13.98
N GLY A 529 27.98 30.51 -13.04
CA GLY A 529 28.18 31.58 -12.06
C GLY A 529 27.74 31.20 -10.64
N LYS A 530 28.20 31.97 -9.66
CA LYS A 530 27.77 31.84 -8.27
C LYS A 530 26.37 32.42 -8.10
N LYS A 531 25.48 31.67 -7.46
CA LYS A 531 24.11 32.07 -7.12
C LYS A 531 23.83 31.71 -5.67
N ASP A 532 22.74 32.22 -5.13
CA ASP A 532 22.23 31.78 -3.85
C ASP A 532 21.76 30.32 -3.94
N TYR A 533 22.04 29.59 -2.87
CA TYR A 533 21.69 28.19 -2.70
C TYR A 533 21.42 27.93 -1.21
N GLN A 534 20.90 26.75 -0.89
CA GLN A 534 20.48 26.45 0.47
C GLN A 534 21.68 26.27 1.41
N THR A 535 21.75 27.12 2.44
CA THR A 535 22.85 27.18 3.42
C THR A 535 22.37 27.31 4.87
N SER A 536 21.09 27.01 5.14
CA SER A 536 20.51 27.21 6.47
C SER A 536 21.22 26.38 7.55
N LYS A 537 21.41 26.99 8.73
CA LYS A 537 22.02 26.31 9.89
C LYS A 537 21.22 25.10 10.36
N SER A 538 19.90 25.14 10.16
CA SER A 538 18.97 24.06 10.47
C SER A 538 19.33 22.78 9.74
N LEU A 539 19.67 22.91 8.46
CA LEU A 539 20.14 21.80 7.62
C LEU A 539 21.53 21.33 8.05
N GLN A 540 22.46 22.26 8.27
CA GLN A 540 23.83 21.94 8.69
C GLN A 540 23.91 21.13 9.99
N ASN A 541 22.94 21.32 10.88
CA ASN A 541 22.91 20.70 12.21
C ASN A 541 21.64 19.86 12.40
N THR A 542 21.14 19.22 11.35
CA THR A 542 19.90 18.43 11.40
C THR A 542 19.99 17.36 12.50
N VAL A 543 19.33 17.59 13.64
CA VAL A 543 19.30 16.65 14.78
C VAL A 543 18.17 15.62 14.62
N GLN A 544 17.07 16.03 13.98
CA GLN A 544 15.89 15.21 13.72
C GLN A 544 15.49 15.36 12.26
N GLN A 545 15.14 14.24 11.62
CA GLN A 545 14.64 14.25 10.24
C GLN A 545 13.37 15.10 10.14
N PRO A 546 13.22 15.89 9.06
CA PRO A 546 12.02 16.68 8.81
C PRO A 546 10.81 15.78 8.58
N ARG A 547 9.61 16.30 8.83
CA ARG A 547 8.35 15.55 8.69
C ARG A 547 7.34 16.38 7.91
N LEU A 548 6.71 15.77 6.92
CA LEU A 548 5.71 16.41 6.07
C LEU A 548 4.33 15.88 6.41
N PHE A 549 3.34 16.77 6.45
CA PHE A 549 1.94 16.43 6.70
C PHE A 549 1.05 17.08 5.65
N GLY A 550 0.00 16.38 5.22
CA GLY A 550 -1.10 16.94 4.44
C GLY A 550 -2.24 17.38 5.35
N CYS A 551 -2.73 18.59 5.18
CA CYS A 551 -3.90 19.14 5.84
C CYS A 551 -5.02 19.27 4.81
N SER A 552 -5.98 18.35 4.85
CA SER A 552 -7.04 18.23 3.84
C SER A 552 -8.40 18.10 4.49
N ASN A 553 -9.44 18.71 3.91
CA ASN A 553 -10.83 18.55 4.36
C ASN A 553 -11.66 17.63 3.46
N LYS A 554 -11.05 16.92 2.50
CA LYS A 554 -11.74 16.02 1.55
C LYS A 554 -12.58 14.92 2.20
N THR A 555 -12.35 14.61 3.48
CA THR A 555 -13.16 13.65 4.26
C THR A 555 -14.38 14.28 4.95
N GLY A 556 -14.72 15.54 4.61
CA GLY A 556 -15.78 16.34 5.23
C GLY A 556 -15.39 16.98 6.57
N ARG A 557 -14.15 16.80 7.01
CA ARG A 557 -13.56 17.51 8.16
C ARG A 557 -12.07 17.73 7.87
N LEU A 558 -11.54 18.87 8.32
CA LEU A 558 -10.12 19.15 8.19
C LEU A 558 -9.31 18.16 9.04
N ILE A 559 -8.59 17.26 8.37
CA ILE A 559 -7.72 16.26 8.95
C ILE A 559 -6.26 16.55 8.60
N VAL A 560 -5.36 16.03 9.43
CA VAL A 560 -3.92 16.14 9.25
C VAL A 560 -3.34 14.75 9.25
N GLU A 561 -2.66 14.38 8.18
CA GLU A 561 -2.01 13.08 8.04
C GLU A 561 -0.54 13.26 7.69
N GLU A 562 0.32 12.43 8.26
CA GLU A 562 1.75 12.44 7.94
C GLU A 562 1.98 11.77 6.59
N VAL A 563 2.80 12.39 5.76
CA VAL A 563 3.33 11.78 4.53
C VAL A 563 4.45 10.83 4.96
N PRO A 564 4.27 9.50 4.81
CA PRO A 564 5.22 8.53 5.31
C PRO A 564 6.50 8.50 4.47
N GLY A 565 7.61 8.13 5.10
CA GLY A 565 8.89 7.91 4.43
C GLY A 565 9.61 9.19 4.00
N ASP A 566 10.51 9.05 3.02
CA ASP A 566 11.20 10.20 2.44
C ASP A 566 10.24 10.93 1.50
N PHE A 567 9.87 12.16 1.85
CA PHE A 567 8.98 12.97 1.02
C PHE A 567 9.74 13.64 -0.14
N THR A 568 9.00 13.90 -1.22
CA THR A 568 9.49 14.53 -2.44
C THR A 568 8.60 15.71 -2.82
N GLN A 569 9.05 16.54 -3.77
CA GLN A 569 8.23 17.65 -4.29
C GLN A 569 6.87 17.18 -4.84
N SER A 570 6.77 15.93 -5.30
CA SER A 570 5.52 15.34 -5.83
C SER A 570 4.51 14.99 -4.74
N ASP A 571 4.90 15.03 -3.48
CA ASP A 571 4.01 14.79 -2.34
C ASP A 571 3.39 16.11 -1.84
N LEU A 572 3.72 17.25 -2.46
CA LEU A 572 3.04 18.53 -2.27
C LEU A 572 1.77 18.58 -3.13
N ALA A 573 0.63 18.22 -2.53
CA ALA A 573 -0.67 18.23 -3.19
C ALA A 573 -1.13 19.67 -3.46
N THR A 574 -1.31 20.03 -4.74
CA THR A 574 -1.63 21.41 -5.15
C THR A 574 -2.99 21.89 -4.69
N ASP A 575 -3.86 20.97 -4.31
CA ASP A 575 -5.22 21.16 -3.82
C ASP A 575 -5.35 21.05 -2.30
N ASP A 576 -4.24 20.97 -1.55
CA ASP A 576 -4.25 20.91 -0.08
C ASP A 576 -3.25 21.92 0.54
N VAL A 577 -3.27 22.07 1.87
CA VAL A 577 -2.22 22.78 2.63
C VAL A 577 -1.27 21.75 3.26
N MET A 578 0.02 21.89 3.01
CA MET A 578 1.05 20.99 3.54
C MET A 578 1.79 21.64 4.72
N ILE A 579 2.10 20.85 5.74
CA ILE A 579 2.87 21.28 6.92
C ILE A 579 4.22 20.56 6.89
N LEU A 580 5.33 21.29 6.84
CA LEU A 580 6.68 20.73 6.96
C LEU A 580 7.30 21.16 8.28
N ASP A 581 7.50 20.21 9.19
CA ASP A 581 8.20 20.39 10.46
C ASP A 581 9.69 20.06 10.29
N THR A 582 10.56 21.05 10.45
CA THR A 582 12.02 20.91 10.30
C THR A 582 12.76 20.96 11.63
N TRP A 583 12.07 20.63 12.71
CA TRP A 583 12.52 20.75 14.10
C TRP A 583 12.52 22.17 14.66
N ASP A 584 13.21 23.11 14.00
CA ASP A 584 13.43 24.47 14.48
C ASP A 584 12.43 25.51 13.95
N GLN A 585 11.67 25.15 12.92
CA GLN A 585 10.60 25.95 12.33
C GLN A 585 9.55 25.02 11.69
N LEU A 586 8.36 25.58 11.48
CA LEU A 586 7.33 24.95 10.66
C LEU A 586 7.10 25.78 9.39
N PHE A 587 6.92 25.09 8.28
CA PHE A 587 6.44 25.69 7.04
C PHE A 587 5.00 25.27 6.77
N LEU A 588 4.16 26.23 6.40
CA LEU A 588 2.83 26.02 5.87
C LEU A 588 2.86 26.28 4.37
N TRP A 589 3.01 25.23 3.57
CA TRP A 589 2.97 25.34 2.12
C TRP A 589 1.53 25.27 1.63
N VAL A 590 1.06 26.31 0.96
CA VAL A 590 -0.32 26.45 0.49
C VAL A 590 -0.37 26.13 -0.99
N GLY A 591 -1.01 25.02 -1.33
CA GLY A 591 -1.31 24.63 -2.70
C GLY A 591 -2.15 25.69 -3.41
N LYS A 592 -1.91 25.86 -4.71
CA LYS A 592 -2.60 26.84 -5.55
C LYS A 592 -4.13 26.65 -5.53
N ASP A 593 -4.56 25.40 -5.46
CA ASP A 593 -5.95 24.96 -5.56
C ASP A 593 -6.55 24.59 -4.19
N ALA A 594 -5.78 24.70 -3.10
CA ALA A 594 -6.24 24.45 -1.73
C ALA A 594 -7.47 25.30 -1.39
N ASN A 595 -8.44 24.74 -0.67
CA ASN A 595 -9.70 25.44 -0.43
C ASN A 595 -9.64 26.39 0.77
N ALA A 596 -10.72 27.16 0.97
CA ALA A 596 -10.77 28.18 2.02
C ALA A 596 -10.73 27.58 3.44
N GLU A 597 -11.30 26.39 3.66
CA GLU A 597 -11.29 25.76 4.98
C GLU A 597 -9.89 25.32 5.37
N GLU A 598 -9.14 24.72 4.44
CA GLU A 598 -7.75 24.31 4.65
C GLU A 598 -6.84 25.52 4.88
N ARG A 599 -6.95 26.56 4.03
CA ARG A 599 -6.16 27.80 4.15
C ARG A 599 -6.37 28.48 5.51
N ASN A 600 -7.58 28.45 6.04
CA ASN A 600 -7.93 29.10 7.30
C ASN A 600 -7.66 28.21 8.52
N GLY A 601 -7.81 26.89 8.39
CA GLY A 601 -7.68 25.93 9.49
C GLY A 601 -6.26 25.44 9.73
N ALA A 602 -5.45 25.26 8.68
CA ALA A 602 -4.08 24.77 8.79
C ALA A 602 -3.16 25.62 9.70
N PRO A 603 -3.24 26.97 9.71
CA PRO A 603 -2.45 27.78 10.64
C PRO A 603 -2.74 27.48 12.12
N LYS A 604 -4.01 27.24 12.47
CA LYS A 604 -4.39 26.88 13.83
C LYS A 604 -3.84 25.50 14.20
N ILE A 605 -4.00 24.55 13.29
CA ILE A 605 -3.48 23.19 13.44
C ILE A 605 -1.95 23.19 13.65
N ALA A 606 -1.19 23.93 12.84
CA ALA A 606 0.26 24.01 12.98
C ALA A 606 0.67 24.61 14.33
N LYS A 607 -0.09 25.59 14.83
CA LYS A 607 0.13 26.15 16.15
C LYS A 607 -0.16 25.12 17.26
N ASP A 608 -1.31 24.46 17.20
CA ASP A 608 -1.70 23.43 18.17
C ASP A 608 -0.70 22.26 18.17
N TYR A 609 -0.15 21.91 17.00
CA TYR A 609 0.91 20.91 16.84
C TYR A 609 2.18 21.28 17.61
N VAL A 610 2.67 22.53 17.46
CA VAL A 610 3.85 23.01 18.19
C VAL A 610 3.57 23.09 19.68
N ASP A 611 2.43 23.67 20.07
CA ASP A 611 2.09 23.88 21.48
C ASP A 611 1.88 22.56 22.25
N SER A 612 1.50 21.49 21.54
CA SER A 612 1.33 20.14 22.08
C SER A 612 2.56 19.24 21.95
N ASP A 613 3.69 19.74 21.44
CA ASP A 613 4.88 18.92 21.23
C ASP A 613 5.45 18.37 22.56
N PRO A 614 5.52 17.04 22.74
CA PRO A 614 5.99 16.42 23.98
C PRO A 614 7.48 16.62 24.26
N SER A 615 8.27 17.05 23.29
CA SER A 615 9.67 17.44 23.47
C SER A 615 9.86 18.83 24.08
N GLY A 616 8.75 19.57 24.28
CA GLY A 616 8.77 20.89 24.89
C GLY A 616 9.17 22.02 23.95
N ARG A 617 9.24 21.76 22.63
CA ARG A 617 9.40 22.80 21.61
C ARG A 617 8.21 23.75 21.66
N LYS A 618 8.45 25.03 21.96
CA LYS A 618 7.41 26.06 22.04
C LYS A 618 7.85 27.34 21.34
N GLY A 619 6.90 28.09 20.81
CA GLY A 619 7.16 29.38 20.17
C GLY A 619 7.96 29.28 18.87
N LEU A 620 7.89 28.13 18.18
CA LEU A 620 8.56 27.95 16.90
C LEU A 620 8.00 28.93 15.84
N PRO A 621 8.84 29.49 14.97
CA PRO A 621 8.37 30.30 13.86
C PRO A 621 7.57 29.41 12.87
N ILE A 622 6.40 29.89 12.49
CA ILE A 622 5.55 29.28 11.46
C ILE A 622 5.58 30.18 10.23
N THR A 623 6.11 29.68 9.12
CA THR A 623 6.28 30.45 7.87
C THR A 623 5.32 29.93 6.80
N THR A 624 4.40 30.78 6.34
CA THR A 624 3.51 30.44 5.22
C THR A 624 4.19 30.67 3.88
N ILE A 625 4.14 29.67 3.01
CA ILE A 625 4.70 29.65 1.66
C ILE A 625 3.57 29.36 0.68
N LYS A 626 3.59 30.00 -0.49
CA LYS A 626 2.64 29.71 -1.58
C LYS A 626 3.32 28.86 -2.63
N GLN A 627 2.57 27.95 -3.25
CA GLN A 627 3.03 27.20 -4.42
C GLN A 627 3.65 28.13 -5.47
N GLY A 628 4.85 27.77 -5.95
CA GLY A 628 5.63 28.52 -6.93
C GLY A 628 6.44 29.70 -6.36
N ALA A 629 6.33 29.97 -5.06
CA ALA A 629 7.09 31.03 -4.37
C ALA A 629 7.94 30.45 -3.23
N GLU A 630 8.39 29.22 -3.36
CA GLU A 630 9.16 28.51 -2.34
C GLU A 630 10.58 29.07 -2.21
N PRO A 631 10.98 29.53 -1.01
CA PRO A 631 12.34 29.99 -0.79
C PRO A 631 13.32 28.80 -0.75
N PRO A 632 14.62 29.03 -1.01
CA PRO A 632 15.65 28.00 -0.83
C PRO A 632 15.62 27.34 0.55
N THR A 633 15.24 28.10 1.59
CA THR A 633 15.08 27.62 2.97
C THR A 633 14.07 26.48 3.11
N PHE A 634 13.10 26.38 2.20
CA PHE A 634 12.11 25.31 2.12
C PHE A 634 12.50 24.24 1.09
N THR A 635 12.81 24.63 -0.14
CA THR A 635 13.07 23.69 -1.23
C THR A 635 14.26 22.77 -0.95
N GLY A 636 15.23 23.23 -0.17
CA GLY A 636 16.38 22.42 0.24
C GLY A 636 16.05 21.18 1.06
N TRP A 637 14.85 21.06 1.64
CA TRP A 637 14.43 19.83 2.32
C TRP A 637 14.04 18.71 1.35
N PHE A 638 13.79 19.04 0.08
CA PHE A 638 13.40 18.08 -0.95
C PHE A 638 14.59 17.76 -1.85
N GLN A 639 14.89 16.48 -2.04
CA GLN A 639 15.97 16.08 -2.96
C GLN A 639 15.58 16.41 -4.41
N ALA A 640 16.52 16.98 -5.18
CA ALA A 640 16.34 17.26 -6.60
C ALA A 640 15.05 18.04 -6.95
N TRP A 641 14.84 19.14 -6.24
CA TRP A 641 13.74 20.07 -6.51
C TRP A 641 13.76 20.58 -7.97
N ASP A 642 12.63 20.48 -8.67
CA ASP A 642 12.43 21.02 -10.02
C ASP A 642 11.65 22.34 -9.92
N PRO A 643 12.30 23.51 -10.13
CA PRO A 643 11.60 24.80 -10.07
C PRO A 643 10.55 24.96 -11.17
N LYS A 644 10.62 24.15 -12.24
CA LYS A 644 9.69 24.16 -13.37
C LYS A 644 8.61 23.09 -13.24
N MET A 645 8.50 22.44 -12.07
CA MET A 645 7.56 21.34 -11.88
C MET A 645 6.12 21.74 -12.17
N TRP A 646 5.75 22.98 -11.85
CA TRP A 646 4.40 23.52 -11.99
C TRP A 646 4.20 24.41 -13.23
N ASP A 647 5.22 24.59 -14.08
CA ASP A 647 5.13 25.43 -15.30
C ASP A 647 4.17 24.81 -16.35
N THR A 648 3.98 23.50 -16.26
CA THR A 648 2.99 22.75 -17.04
C THR A 648 2.16 21.97 -16.03
N ASP A 649 0.85 21.93 -16.25
CA ASP A 649 -0.01 21.06 -15.44
C ASP A 649 0.58 19.64 -15.46
N PRO A 650 0.82 19.01 -14.29
CA PRO A 650 1.44 17.69 -14.23
C PRO A 650 0.73 16.65 -15.12
N LEU A 651 -0.59 16.75 -15.29
CA LEU A 651 -1.40 15.92 -16.19
C LEU A 651 -1.23 16.31 -17.66
N GLU A 652 -1.08 17.60 -18.00
CA GLU A 652 -0.78 18.01 -19.38
C GLU A 652 0.64 17.64 -19.82
N ARG A 653 1.61 17.70 -18.89
CA ARG A 653 2.99 17.26 -19.12
C ARG A 653 3.07 15.77 -19.46
N ILE A 654 2.14 14.99 -18.89
CA ILE A 654 1.89 13.57 -19.21
C ILE A 654 1.20 13.44 -20.58
N ARG A 655 0.17 14.24 -20.87
CA ARG A 655 -0.61 14.18 -22.12
C ARG A 655 0.15 14.65 -23.37
N ALA A 656 1.05 15.62 -23.25
CA ALA A 656 1.81 16.19 -24.38
C ALA A 656 2.91 15.26 -24.93
N ARG A 657 3.06 14.05 -24.38
CA ARG A 657 4.05 13.04 -24.79
C ARG A 657 3.42 11.81 -25.47
N PHE A 658 2.14 11.89 -25.82
CA PHE A 658 1.44 10.90 -26.65
C PHE A 658 1.40 11.32 -28.11
#